data_AF-A0A7D9LBB1-F1
#
_entry.id   AF-A0A7D9LBB1-F1
#
_cell.length_a   1.000
_cell.length_b   1.000
_cell.length_c   1.000
_cell.angle_alpha   90.00
_cell.angle_beta   90.00
_cell.angle_gamma   90.00
#
_symmetry.space_group_name_H-M   'P 1'
#
loop_
_entity.id
_entity.type
_entity.pdbx_description
1 polymer ?
#
loop_
_entity_poly.entity_id
_entity_poly.type
_entity_poly.pdbx_seq_one_letter_code
_entity_poly.pdbx_strand_id
1 'polypeptide(L)'
;MIPSPVPTELQNLTQVEEMLIARALPIMRVYIKPGGQRGYSGHCVNLPQNVKELASSLPRYPKDLSVIIVKVKADLMTVETENEIISNDDVMSDLGPPTENPSEDIVYNNSTDMNSFLPVGEQQEQEIEAVRNQLSANEPMTWPTIESEPLNEYQISYLATMAFPTLFPDGKGDPTNQSILRNVPLQERIKHLLKFAEFIDGKWVYRFANHPRFSYWAFNMIHRKRILEQSGIFIKQNPGEAHLTIDELREMAASDNSTLLMSKVSRYIGNIAGTNAYWNKVREELKAIITNVGAPTLFFTFSSADMHWPELHALFGANTGNATSEARRQNVINNPHIVDWFFTQRLEKFVKHWLYDTLGAKWHWFRYEYQGRGSIHCHGTAKLHNDPGLCQLTQIALKGFLAQKFKNENDCSDTTELDQDIEAGQKAADTVCQYVDWLLSTINPNPPDEDMWIRPEVHPCQKSHHDILEHEKQSDYVDLLNMVQRHTRCSTSYCLRKKSNETELKCRFHFPFDICPKTKLEFEKIHTSGDNEHYRAKIVTKRNDSRLNNHQQLQLQEWRANCDIQVVIDHYACVEYLTKYAAKGEPRSPILKQAFNSIVQNVDSNTDPHRVIKKVVMKSLGERDYAAQETMHHLLSLKLHSSSFKVMPVSLNGSRRVRDTASIDEGESCTDYSLLDVYANREQYD
;
A
#
# COMPACT_ATOMS: atom_id res chain seq x y z
N MET A 1 -2.02 -7.76 30.04
CA MET A 1 -3.11 -8.37 29.26
C MET A 1 -2.54 -9.66 28.68
N ILE A 2 -2.43 -10.70 29.49
CA ILE A 2 -1.86 -11.98 29.05
C ILE A 2 -3.04 -12.91 28.77
N PRO A 3 -3.29 -13.31 27.51
CA PRO A 3 -4.34 -14.26 27.21
C PRO A 3 -3.91 -15.67 27.62
N SER A 4 -4.87 -16.50 28.01
CA SER A 4 -4.61 -17.86 28.46
C SER A 4 -4.12 -18.77 27.33
N PRO A 5 -3.41 -19.86 27.65
CA PRO A 5 -3.13 -20.93 26.69
C PRO A 5 -4.43 -21.48 26.09
N VAL A 6 -4.39 -21.90 24.82
CA VAL A 6 -5.53 -22.52 24.15
C VAL A 6 -5.71 -23.96 24.68
N PRO A 7 -6.86 -24.31 25.26
CA PRO A 7 -7.16 -25.68 25.70
C PRO A 7 -7.08 -26.67 24.54
N THR A 8 -6.70 -27.92 24.81
CA THR A 8 -6.54 -28.96 23.79
C THR A 8 -7.81 -29.18 22.96
N GLU A 9 -8.99 -28.99 23.57
CA GLU A 9 -10.30 -29.11 22.94
C GLU A 9 -10.59 -28.03 21.90
N LEU A 10 -9.89 -26.90 21.94
CA LEU A 10 -10.02 -25.77 21.01
C LEU A 10 -8.83 -25.66 20.05
N GLN A 11 -7.87 -26.58 20.14
CA GLN A 11 -6.73 -26.65 19.22
C GLN A 11 -7.15 -27.34 17.93
N ASN A 12 -6.54 -26.93 16.81
CA ASN A 12 -6.70 -27.54 15.49
C ASN A 12 -8.11 -27.50 14.89
N LEU A 13 -8.99 -26.64 15.41
CA LEU A 13 -10.28 -26.36 14.76
C LEU A 13 -10.05 -25.70 13.39
N THR A 14 -10.83 -26.13 12.40
CA THR A 14 -10.92 -25.43 11.12
C THR A 14 -11.59 -24.08 11.31
N GLN A 15 -11.36 -23.15 10.36
CA GLN A 15 -11.97 -21.82 10.41
C GLN A 15 -13.51 -21.87 10.51
N VAL A 16 -14.14 -22.87 9.87
CA VAL A 16 -15.59 -23.08 9.91
C VAL A 16 -16.03 -23.52 11.31
N GLU A 17 -15.30 -24.47 11.93
CA GLU A 17 -15.59 -24.93 13.29
C GLU A 17 -15.43 -23.81 14.33
N GLU A 18 -14.39 -22.99 14.21
CA GLU A 18 -14.21 -21.81 15.07
C GLU A 18 -15.40 -20.84 14.97
N MET A 19 -15.93 -20.64 13.75
CA MET A 19 -17.10 -19.78 13.51
C MET A 19 -18.39 -20.38 14.07
N LEU A 20 -18.55 -21.70 14.03
CA LEU A 20 -19.74 -22.40 14.55
C LEU A 20 -19.86 -22.26 16.08
N ILE A 21 -18.74 -22.25 16.79
CA ILE A 21 -18.72 -22.10 18.26
C ILE A 21 -18.69 -20.64 18.73
N ALA A 22 -18.56 -19.67 17.81
CA ALA A 22 -18.58 -18.24 18.14
C ALA A 22 -19.99 -17.79 18.53
N ARG A 23 -20.10 -17.03 19.63
CA ARG A 23 -21.36 -16.45 20.12
C ARG A 23 -21.70 -15.11 19.46
N ALA A 24 -20.70 -14.44 18.91
CA ALA A 24 -20.85 -13.27 18.07
C ALA A 24 -20.19 -13.59 16.74
N LEU A 25 -20.95 -13.71 15.65
CA LEU A 25 -20.41 -14.01 14.33
C LEU A 25 -19.94 -12.70 13.66
N PRO A 26 -18.63 -12.51 13.42
CA PRO A 26 -18.18 -11.42 12.58
C PRO A 26 -18.54 -11.72 11.13
N ILE A 27 -19.24 -10.81 10.46
CA ILE A 27 -19.48 -10.83 9.02
C ILE A 27 -18.51 -9.83 8.39
N MET A 28 -17.66 -10.33 7.50
CA MET A 28 -16.65 -9.54 6.80
C MET A 28 -16.23 -10.24 5.50
N ARG A 29 -15.77 -9.47 4.51
CA ARG A 29 -15.23 -9.98 3.26
C ARG A 29 -13.72 -10.11 3.33
N VAL A 30 -13.23 -11.35 3.36
CA VAL A 30 -11.80 -11.69 3.29
C VAL A 30 -11.58 -12.51 2.03
N TYR A 31 -10.55 -12.20 1.26
CA TYR A 31 -10.25 -12.86 -0.01
C TYR A 31 -8.74 -13.04 -0.20
N ILE A 32 -8.30 -13.82 -1.19
CA ILE A 32 -6.88 -14.02 -1.50
C ILE A 32 -6.48 -13.12 -2.67
N LYS A 33 -5.40 -12.35 -2.48
CA LYS A 33 -4.81 -11.51 -3.53
C LYS A 33 -3.90 -12.32 -4.45
N PRO A 34 -3.66 -11.87 -5.69
CA PRO A 34 -2.65 -12.44 -6.57
C PRO A 34 -1.28 -12.46 -5.85
N GLY A 35 -0.74 -13.65 -5.60
CA GLY A 35 0.48 -13.86 -4.79
C GLY A 35 0.25 -14.58 -3.44
N GLY A 36 -1.00 -14.88 -3.07
CA GLY A 36 -1.35 -15.73 -1.92
C GLY A 36 -1.60 -14.98 -0.61
N GLN A 37 -1.32 -13.68 -0.55
CA GLN A 37 -1.61 -12.86 0.64
C GLN A 37 -3.13 -12.66 0.82
N ARG A 38 -3.60 -12.61 2.07
CA ARG A 38 -4.99 -12.24 2.39
C ARG A 38 -5.25 -10.75 2.18
N GLY A 39 -6.47 -10.43 1.73
CA GLY A 39 -7.02 -9.09 1.58
C GLY A 39 -8.38 -8.96 2.28
N TYR A 40 -8.73 -7.73 2.64
CA TYR A 40 -9.97 -7.37 3.31
C TYR A 40 -10.66 -6.20 2.61
N SER A 41 -11.98 -6.26 2.50
CA SER A 41 -12.80 -5.21 1.90
C SER A 41 -14.09 -4.98 2.68
N GLY A 42 -14.63 -3.76 2.61
CA GLY A 42 -15.93 -3.43 3.18
C GLY A 42 -15.95 -3.14 4.68
N HIS A 43 -17.11 -3.34 5.29
CA HIS A 43 -17.32 -3.19 6.73
C HIS A 43 -17.37 -4.56 7.42
N CYS A 44 -17.02 -4.56 8.71
CA CYS A 44 -17.27 -5.69 9.59
C CYS A 44 -18.52 -5.40 10.44
N VAL A 45 -19.38 -6.41 10.60
CA VAL A 45 -20.55 -6.37 11.49
C VAL A 45 -20.52 -7.61 12.38
N ASN A 46 -20.89 -7.50 13.66
CA ASN A 46 -20.96 -8.63 14.57
C ASN A 46 -22.44 -8.96 14.82
N LEU A 47 -22.89 -10.17 14.48
CA LEU A 47 -24.26 -10.63 14.74
C LEU A 47 -24.29 -11.65 15.89
N PRO A 48 -25.30 -11.63 16.79
CA PRO A 48 -25.48 -12.68 17.78
C PRO A 48 -25.71 -14.04 17.12
N GLN A 49 -25.08 -15.08 17.65
CA GLN A 49 -25.23 -16.46 17.18
C GLN A 49 -25.64 -17.38 18.32
N ASN A 50 -26.71 -18.17 18.12
CA ASN A 50 -27.23 -19.08 19.14
C ASN A 50 -26.50 -20.44 19.14
N VAL A 51 -25.31 -20.47 19.74
CA VAL A 51 -24.48 -21.69 19.82
C VAL A 51 -25.14 -22.81 20.65
N LYS A 52 -26.17 -22.51 21.47
CA LYS A 52 -26.86 -23.55 22.27
C LYS A 52 -27.55 -24.60 21.41
N GLU A 53 -28.06 -24.20 20.25
CA GLU A 53 -28.67 -25.12 19.27
C GLU A 53 -27.66 -26.16 18.81
N LEU A 54 -26.47 -25.69 18.40
CA LEU A 54 -25.37 -26.55 17.99
C LEU A 54 -24.89 -27.44 19.14
N ALA A 55 -24.63 -26.85 20.32
CA ALA A 55 -24.11 -27.59 21.47
C ALA A 55 -25.08 -28.68 21.96
N SER A 56 -26.39 -28.44 21.84
CA SER A 56 -27.42 -29.43 22.19
C SER A 56 -27.57 -30.54 21.15
N SER A 57 -27.00 -30.35 19.95
CA SER A 57 -27.05 -31.30 18.84
C SER A 57 -25.79 -32.19 18.73
N LEU A 58 -24.76 -31.91 19.53
CA LEU A 58 -23.48 -32.63 19.53
C LEU A 58 -23.26 -33.44 20.83
N PRO A 59 -22.65 -34.64 20.76
CA PRO A 59 -22.28 -35.37 19.55
C PRO A 59 -23.54 -35.94 18.85
N ARG A 60 -23.55 -35.96 17.51
CA ARG A 60 -24.61 -36.65 16.77
C ARG A 60 -24.53 -38.15 17.04
N TYR A 61 -25.68 -38.81 17.19
CA TYR A 61 -25.70 -40.26 17.34
C TYR A 61 -25.21 -40.93 16.03
N PRO A 62 -24.57 -42.12 16.08
CA PRO A 62 -24.12 -42.81 14.88
C PRO A 62 -25.20 -43.06 13.82
N LYS A 63 -26.46 -43.18 14.23
CA LYS A 63 -27.64 -43.30 13.35
C LYS A 63 -27.99 -42.01 12.59
N ASP A 64 -27.52 -40.86 13.10
CA ASP A 64 -27.72 -39.52 12.57
C ASP A 64 -26.44 -38.99 11.91
N LEU A 65 -25.40 -39.84 11.82
CA LEU A 65 -24.15 -39.60 11.10
C LEU A 65 -24.25 -40.20 9.69
N SER A 66 -24.02 -39.38 8.69
CA SER A 66 -24.00 -39.78 7.27
C SER A 66 -22.68 -40.46 6.90
N VAL A 67 -22.47 -41.72 7.30
CA VAL A 67 -21.22 -42.45 7.02
C VAL A 67 -21.47 -43.67 6.12
N ILE A 68 -20.76 -43.75 5.00
CA ILE A 68 -20.51 -45.00 4.26
C ILE A 68 -19.01 -45.31 4.38
N ILE A 69 -18.66 -46.45 4.99
CA ILE A 69 -17.28 -46.95 5.00
C ILE A 69 -17.14 -47.93 3.84
N VAL A 70 -16.45 -47.51 2.78
CA VAL A 70 -16.02 -48.42 1.70
C VAL A 70 -14.53 -48.75 1.89
N LYS A 71 -14.23 -50.02 2.12
CA LYS A 71 -12.86 -50.54 2.08
C LYS A 71 -12.56 -51.01 0.67
N VAL A 72 -11.67 -50.31 -0.03
CA VAL A 72 -11.15 -50.76 -1.33
C VAL A 72 -10.01 -51.75 -1.06
N LYS A 73 -10.12 -52.96 -1.62
CA LYS A 73 -8.97 -53.87 -1.74
C LYS A 73 -8.06 -53.30 -2.82
N ALA A 74 -6.77 -53.16 -2.50
CA ALA A 74 -5.73 -52.86 -3.46
C ALA A 74 -5.68 -53.96 -4.51
N ASP A 75 -6.22 -53.69 -5.69
CA ASP A 75 -5.82 -54.21 -7.01
C ASP A 75 -6.90 -53.76 -7.99
N LEU A 76 -6.64 -52.66 -8.71
CA LEU A 76 -7.18 -52.31 -10.04
C LEU A 76 -6.66 -50.91 -10.40
N MET A 77 -5.41 -50.88 -10.87
CA MET A 77 -4.89 -49.75 -11.65
C MET A 77 -5.27 -49.89 -13.12
N THR A 78 -5.28 -48.74 -13.79
CA THR A 78 -5.24 -48.45 -15.25
C THR A 78 -6.47 -48.78 -16.10
N VAL A 79 -7.05 -47.73 -16.72
CA VAL A 79 -7.36 -47.63 -18.16
C VAL A 79 -7.28 -46.15 -18.58
N GLU A 80 -6.59 -45.91 -19.71
CA GLU A 80 -6.44 -44.65 -20.44
C GLU A 80 -7.74 -44.21 -21.12
N THR A 81 -7.98 -42.90 -21.28
CA THR A 81 -8.81 -42.39 -22.39
C THR A 81 -8.34 -41.01 -22.84
N GLU A 82 -7.97 -40.96 -24.10
CA GLU A 82 -7.76 -39.78 -24.94
C GLU A 82 -9.05 -38.94 -25.01
N ASN A 83 -8.91 -37.61 -24.94
CA ASN A 83 -9.72 -36.67 -25.70
C ASN A 83 -9.03 -35.29 -25.71
N GLU A 84 -8.75 -34.82 -26.91
CA GLU A 84 -8.19 -33.51 -27.23
C GLU A 84 -9.12 -32.40 -26.72
N ILE A 85 -8.62 -31.60 -25.77
CA ILE A 85 -9.17 -30.29 -25.45
C ILE A 85 -8.11 -29.29 -25.86
N ILE A 86 -8.46 -28.42 -26.81
CA ILE A 86 -7.62 -27.32 -27.29
C ILE A 86 -7.29 -26.43 -26.09
N SER A 87 -6.05 -26.53 -25.62
CA SER A 87 -5.45 -25.72 -24.59
C SER A 87 -5.22 -24.30 -25.12
N ASN A 88 -5.80 -23.29 -24.47
CA ASN A 88 -5.25 -21.93 -24.52
C ASN A 88 -4.07 -21.82 -23.53
N ASP A 89 -3.12 -22.74 -23.67
CA ASP A 89 -1.83 -22.70 -22.99
C ASP A 89 -0.94 -21.72 -23.76
N ASP A 90 -0.96 -20.45 -23.36
CA ASP A 90 0.19 -19.55 -23.55
C ASP A 90 0.05 -18.33 -22.64
N VAL A 91 -0.01 -18.58 -21.34
CA VAL A 91 0.23 -17.55 -20.32
C VAL A 91 1.53 -17.90 -19.59
N MET A 92 2.64 -17.49 -20.18
CA MET A 92 3.96 -17.57 -19.56
C MET A 92 4.06 -16.57 -18.40
N SER A 93 4.19 -17.10 -17.19
CA SER A 93 4.62 -16.33 -16.01
C SER A 93 6.10 -15.94 -16.15
N ASP A 94 6.47 -14.78 -15.59
CA ASP A 94 7.84 -14.26 -15.62
C ASP A 94 8.74 -15.07 -14.68
N LEU A 95 9.55 -15.98 -15.26
CA LEU A 95 10.50 -16.85 -14.55
C LEU A 95 11.97 -16.40 -14.74
N GLY A 96 12.21 -15.14 -15.11
CA GLY A 96 13.58 -14.70 -15.44
C GLY A 96 14.17 -15.44 -16.66
N PRO A 97 15.51 -15.52 -16.79
CA PRO A 97 16.18 -16.34 -17.81
C PRO A 97 15.82 -17.83 -17.65
N PRO A 98 15.76 -18.63 -18.73
CA PRO A 98 15.38 -20.05 -18.67
C PRO A 98 16.11 -20.83 -17.56
N THR A 99 15.38 -21.65 -16.80
CA THR A 99 15.90 -22.53 -15.75
C THR A 99 15.57 -23.99 -16.06
N GLU A 100 16.38 -24.91 -15.54
CA GLU A 100 16.04 -26.35 -15.50
C GLU A 100 15.05 -26.69 -14.36
N ASN A 101 14.70 -25.72 -13.51
CA ASN A 101 13.87 -25.90 -12.32
C ASN A 101 12.82 -24.76 -12.19
N PRO A 102 11.63 -24.91 -12.80
CA PRO A 102 10.62 -23.84 -12.87
C PRO A 102 10.07 -23.39 -11.52
N SER A 103 10.11 -24.25 -10.49
CA SER A 103 9.45 -24.01 -9.19
C SER A 103 10.06 -22.92 -8.32
N GLU A 104 11.28 -22.47 -8.60
CA GLU A 104 11.95 -21.46 -7.76
C GLU A 104 11.50 -20.01 -8.07
N ASP A 105 11.08 -19.75 -9.31
CA ASP A 105 10.66 -18.42 -9.78
C ASP A 105 9.14 -18.28 -9.92
N ILE A 106 8.38 -19.35 -9.64
CA ILE A 106 6.92 -19.31 -9.70
C ILE A 106 6.41 -18.48 -8.52
N VAL A 107 6.20 -17.18 -8.75
CA VAL A 107 5.49 -16.28 -7.82
C VAL A 107 3.97 -16.59 -7.82
N TYR A 108 3.48 -17.29 -8.85
CA TYR A 108 2.07 -17.52 -9.15
C TYR A 108 1.72 -19.01 -9.25
N ASN A 109 0.88 -19.51 -8.37
CA ASN A 109 0.36 -20.86 -8.53
C ASN A 109 -0.73 -20.89 -9.62
N ASN A 110 -0.51 -21.63 -10.72
CA ASN A 110 -1.54 -21.89 -11.75
C ASN A 110 -2.76 -22.61 -11.17
N SER A 111 -2.64 -23.31 -10.04
CA SER A 111 -3.78 -23.93 -9.35
C SER A 111 -4.64 -22.93 -8.54
N THR A 112 -4.31 -21.63 -8.60
CA THR A 112 -5.15 -20.53 -8.05
C THR A 112 -5.72 -19.62 -9.13
N ASP A 113 -5.73 -20.05 -10.40
CA ASP A 113 -6.55 -19.45 -11.45
C ASP A 113 -8.04 -19.64 -11.12
N MET A 114 -8.58 -18.76 -10.28
CA MET A 114 -9.97 -18.35 -10.42
C MET A 114 -9.96 -17.05 -11.21
N ASN A 115 -10.40 -17.18 -12.46
CA ASN A 115 -10.80 -16.08 -13.33
C ASN A 115 -11.69 -15.08 -12.56
N SER A 116 -11.09 -14.01 -12.03
CA SER A 116 -11.83 -12.83 -11.59
C SER A 116 -11.95 -11.88 -12.78
N PHE A 117 -12.74 -12.28 -13.76
CA PHE A 117 -13.41 -11.36 -14.65
C PHE A 117 -14.92 -11.66 -14.64
N LEU A 118 -15.68 -10.58 -14.48
CA LEU A 118 -17.11 -10.39 -14.71
C LEU A 118 -18.02 -10.57 -13.48
N PRO A 119 -19.29 -10.13 -13.58
CA PRO A 119 -19.80 -8.91 -12.96
C PRO A 119 -20.71 -9.26 -11.80
N VAL A 120 -21.15 -8.22 -11.09
CA VAL A 120 -22.26 -8.25 -10.14
C VAL A 120 -23.41 -9.14 -10.66
N GLY A 121 -23.80 -10.17 -9.89
CA GLY A 121 -25.11 -10.80 -10.05
C GLY A 121 -25.19 -12.30 -9.79
N GLU A 122 -24.31 -13.12 -10.37
CA GLU A 122 -24.65 -14.55 -10.59
C GLU A 122 -23.74 -15.58 -9.87
N GLN A 123 -22.62 -15.16 -9.25
CA GLN A 123 -21.69 -16.09 -8.59
C GLN A 123 -22.05 -16.48 -7.15
N GLN A 124 -23.03 -15.83 -6.50
CA GLN A 124 -23.57 -16.37 -5.24
C GLN A 124 -24.26 -17.71 -5.45
N GLU A 125 -24.82 -17.96 -6.63
CA GLU A 125 -25.38 -19.28 -6.95
C GLU A 125 -24.27 -20.30 -7.18
N GLN A 126 -23.18 -20.00 -7.91
CA GLN A 126 -22.18 -21.01 -8.29
C GLN A 126 -21.25 -21.50 -7.15
N GLU A 127 -20.88 -20.68 -6.16
CA GLU A 127 -20.13 -21.17 -4.98
C GLU A 127 -21.03 -21.96 -4.03
N ILE A 128 -22.28 -21.53 -3.85
CA ILE A 128 -23.29 -22.28 -3.09
C ILE A 128 -23.63 -23.59 -3.82
N GLU A 129 -23.67 -23.59 -5.15
CA GLU A 129 -23.93 -24.78 -5.97
C GLU A 129 -22.71 -25.71 -6.03
N ALA A 130 -21.47 -25.20 -6.02
CA ALA A 130 -20.26 -26.02 -5.95
C ALA A 130 -20.06 -26.65 -4.56
N VAL A 131 -20.37 -25.90 -3.50
CA VAL A 131 -20.43 -26.41 -2.12
C VAL A 131 -21.62 -27.38 -1.96
N ARG A 132 -22.78 -27.11 -2.57
CA ARG A 132 -23.91 -28.07 -2.66
C ARG A 132 -23.55 -29.32 -3.45
N ASN A 133 -22.75 -29.22 -4.51
CA ASN A 133 -22.35 -30.36 -5.35
C ASN A 133 -21.24 -31.20 -4.73
N GLN A 134 -20.47 -30.66 -3.77
CA GLN A 134 -19.60 -31.45 -2.89
C GLN A 134 -20.35 -32.01 -1.66
N LEU A 135 -21.46 -31.38 -1.27
CA LEU A 135 -22.35 -31.81 -0.17
C LEU A 135 -23.56 -32.62 -0.64
N SER A 136 -23.70 -32.89 -1.94
CA SER A 136 -24.86 -33.58 -2.54
C SER A 136 -24.77 -35.09 -2.38
N ALA A 137 -24.66 -35.53 -1.13
CA ALA A 137 -25.02 -36.88 -0.78
C ALA A 137 -25.77 -37.05 0.54
N ASN A 138 -25.84 -36.09 1.49
CA ASN A 138 -26.62 -36.23 2.73
C ASN A 138 -26.87 -34.90 3.49
N GLU A 139 -27.91 -34.87 4.36
CA GLU A 139 -28.41 -33.67 5.07
C GLU A 139 -27.31 -32.82 5.75
N PRO A 140 -27.08 -31.58 5.29
CA PRO A 140 -26.05 -30.71 5.85
C PRO A 140 -26.37 -30.28 7.29
N MET A 141 -25.34 -30.17 8.13
CA MET A 141 -25.48 -29.57 9.46
C MET A 141 -25.98 -28.13 9.30
N THR A 142 -27.10 -27.80 9.95
CA THR A 142 -27.67 -26.46 9.93
C THR A 142 -26.77 -25.49 10.70
N TRP A 143 -26.48 -24.34 10.08
CA TRP A 143 -25.77 -23.25 10.75
C TRP A 143 -26.60 -22.75 11.95
N PRO A 144 -25.99 -22.39 13.10
CA PRO A 144 -26.73 -21.89 14.25
C PRO A 144 -27.55 -20.64 13.91
N THR A 145 -28.70 -20.46 14.55
CA THR A 145 -29.54 -19.27 14.28
C THR A 145 -28.78 -17.96 14.55
N ILE A 146 -28.83 -17.05 13.58
CA ILE A 146 -28.21 -15.72 13.65
C ILE A 146 -29.32 -14.69 13.82
N GLU A 147 -29.18 -13.80 14.80
CA GLU A 147 -30.11 -12.69 14.99
C GLU A 147 -29.87 -11.56 13.96
N SER A 148 -30.93 -10.88 13.54
CA SER A 148 -30.85 -9.81 12.54
C SER A 148 -30.27 -8.49 13.07
N GLU A 149 -30.33 -8.29 14.39
CA GLU A 149 -29.87 -7.05 15.02
C GLU A 149 -28.38 -7.11 15.36
N PRO A 150 -27.56 -6.19 14.83
CA PRO A 150 -26.12 -6.21 15.05
C PRO A 150 -25.75 -5.77 16.46
N LEU A 151 -24.70 -6.42 16.99
CA LEU A 151 -24.10 -6.11 18.27
C LEU A 151 -23.41 -4.74 18.25
N ASN A 152 -23.60 -3.95 19.31
CA ASN A 152 -22.84 -2.71 19.50
C ASN A 152 -21.43 -3.00 20.02
N GLU A 153 -20.46 -2.93 19.10
CA GLU A 153 -19.05 -3.23 19.32
C GLU A 153 -18.38 -2.43 20.44
N TYR A 154 -18.92 -1.26 20.79
CA TYR A 154 -18.34 -0.35 21.78
C TYR A 154 -18.98 -0.43 23.16
N GLN A 155 -20.13 -1.09 23.28
CA GLN A 155 -20.87 -1.23 24.53
C GLN A 155 -20.78 -2.63 25.13
N ILE A 156 -20.52 -3.62 24.30
CA ILE A 156 -20.50 -5.02 24.72
C ILE A 156 -19.12 -5.39 25.26
N SER A 157 -19.08 -5.77 26.54
CA SER A 157 -17.88 -6.36 27.15
C SER A 157 -17.67 -7.79 26.66
N TYR A 158 -16.41 -8.21 26.57
CA TYR A 158 -15.99 -9.55 26.13
C TYR A 158 -16.43 -9.93 24.70
N LEU A 159 -16.61 -8.93 23.84
CA LEU A 159 -16.94 -9.16 22.43
C LEU A 159 -15.86 -9.98 21.70
N ALA A 160 -14.57 -9.78 21.98
CA ALA A 160 -13.52 -10.54 21.29
C ALA A 160 -13.58 -12.02 21.68
N THR A 161 -13.88 -12.32 22.95
CA THR A 161 -14.15 -13.66 23.46
C THR A 161 -15.33 -14.31 22.77
N MET A 162 -16.42 -13.55 22.58
CA MET A 162 -17.59 -14.07 21.88
C MET A 162 -17.33 -14.30 20.39
N ALA A 163 -16.47 -13.47 19.76
CA ALA A 163 -16.18 -13.53 18.33
C ALA A 163 -15.06 -14.51 17.95
N PHE A 164 -14.08 -14.69 18.84
CA PHE A 164 -12.89 -15.50 18.62
C PHE A 164 -12.61 -16.38 19.85
N PRO A 165 -13.49 -17.35 20.16
CA PRO A 165 -13.37 -18.18 21.34
C PRO A 165 -12.06 -19.00 21.38
N THR A 166 -11.47 -19.34 20.24
CA THR A 166 -10.15 -20.01 20.18
C THR A 166 -8.98 -19.11 20.51
N LEU A 167 -9.11 -17.79 20.30
CA LEU A 167 -8.09 -16.81 20.68
C LEU A 167 -8.22 -16.37 22.15
N PHE A 168 -9.42 -16.42 22.72
CA PHE A 168 -9.73 -15.98 24.08
C PHE A 168 -10.62 -17.01 24.81
N PRO A 169 -10.11 -18.21 25.11
CA PRO A 169 -10.94 -19.33 25.58
C PRO A 169 -11.64 -19.09 26.93
N ASP A 170 -11.01 -18.35 27.84
CA ASP A 170 -11.54 -18.02 29.17
C ASP A 170 -11.78 -16.51 29.35
N GLY A 171 -11.74 -15.75 28.25
CA GLY A 171 -11.86 -14.30 28.24
C GLY A 171 -10.70 -13.52 28.87
N LYS A 172 -9.65 -14.19 29.37
CA LYS A 172 -8.45 -13.49 29.82
C LYS A 172 -7.74 -12.87 28.62
N GLY A 173 -7.27 -11.65 28.81
CA GLY A 173 -6.58 -10.91 27.76
C GLY A 173 -7.50 -10.26 26.73
N ASP A 174 -8.83 -10.36 26.88
CA ASP A 174 -9.78 -9.80 25.92
C ASP A 174 -9.62 -8.26 25.78
N PRO A 175 -9.37 -7.74 24.57
CA PRO A 175 -9.17 -6.31 24.30
C PRO A 175 -10.46 -5.48 24.33
N THR A 176 -11.65 -6.08 24.40
CA THR A 176 -12.95 -5.41 24.51
C THR A 176 -13.57 -5.56 25.89
N ASN A 177 -12.89 -6.18 26.86
CA ASN A 177 -13.27 -6.08 28.25
C ASN A 177 -13.18 -4.61 28.73
N GLN A 178 -14.30 -4.07 29.22
CA GLN A 178 -14.41 -2.69 29.72
C GLN A 178 -14.00 -2.58 31.20
N SER A 179 -14.02 -3.68 31.95
CA SER A 179 -13.72 -3.72 33.38
C SER A 179 -12.20 -3.81 33.63
N ILE A 180 -11.45 -2.82 33.15
CA ILE A 180 -9.98 -2.77 33.29
C ILE A 180 -9.55 -1.80 34.39
N LEU A 181 -8.56 -2.22 35.20
CA LEU A 181 -7.99 -1.40 36.28
C LEU A 181 -7.22 -0.16 35.77
N ARG A 182 -6.76 -0.18 34.51
CA ARG A 182 -6.03 0.91 33.87
C ARG A 182 -6.66 1.23 32.53
N ASN A 183 -6.86 2.50 32.24
CA ASN A 183 -7.39 2.95 30.96
C ASN A 183 -6.30 2.85 29.87
N VAL A 184 -6.33 1.77 29.08
CA VAL A 184 -5.43 1.54 27.94
C VAL A 184 -6.25 1.57 26.64
N PRO A 185 -5.89 2.39 25.64
CA PRO A 185 -6.61 2.44 24.37
C PRO A 185 -6.70 1.07 23.68
N LEU A 186 -7.83 0.81 23.00
CA LEU A 186 -8.05 -0.43 22.25
C LEU A 186 -6.92 -0.74 21.26
N GLN A 187 -6.40 0.27 20.55
CA GLN A 187 -5.26 0.14 19.64
C GLN A 187 -4.04 -0.50 20.32
N GLU A 188 -3.66 -0.02 21.51
CA GLU A 188 -2.47 -0.53 22.22
C GLU A 188 -2.69 -1.94 22.75
N ARG A 189 -3.94 -2.27 23.13
CA ARG A 189 -4.33 -3.63 23.51
C ARG A 189 -4.20 -4.60 22.33
N ILE A 190 -4.72 -4.25 21.16
CA ILE A 190 -4.59 -5.05 19.93
C ILE A 190 -3.12 -5.17 19.51
N LYS A 191 -2.37 -4.07 19.53
CA LYS A 191 -0.93 -4.05 19.23
C LYS A 191 -0.14 -5.01 20.12
N HIS A 192 -0.48 -5.09 21.41
CA HIS A 192 0.11 -6.06 22.33
C HIS A 192 -0.21 -7.50 21.91
N LEU A 193 -1.47 -7.80 21.58
CA LEU A 193 -1.90 -9.13 21.15
C LEU A 193 -1.24 -9.58 19.84
N LEU A 194 -1.08 -8.68 18.87
CA LEU A 194 -0.39 -9.01 17.61
C LEU A 194 1.10 -9.32 17.81
N LYS A 195 1.71 -8.82 18.89
CA LYS A 195 3.10 -9.13 19.27
C LYS A 195 3.21 -10.29 20.25
N PHE A 196 2.08 -10.78 20.76
CA PHE A 196 2.05 -11.89 21.69
C PHE A 196 2.42 -13.17 20.93
N ALA A 197 3.44 -13.84 21.45
CA ALA A 197 4.00 -15.05 20.87
C ALA A 197 4.11 -16.13 21.94
N GLU A 198 3.86 -17.36 21.54
CA GLU A 198 4.08 -18.54 22.36
C GLU A 198 5.16 -19.40 21.75
N PHE A 199 5.97 -20.04 22.58
CA PHE A 199 6.99 -20.96 22.12
C PHE A 199 6.44 -22.38 22.20
N ILE A 200 6.09 -22.95 21.04
CA ILE A 200 5.45 -24.26 20.90
C ILE A 200 6.29 -25.09 19.93
N ASP A 201 6.68 -26.30 20.33
CA ASP A 201 7.45 -27.24 19.51
C ASP A 201 8.71 -26.64 18.86
N GLY A 202 9.43 -25.82 19.63
CA GLY A 202 10.66 -25.17 19.16
C GLY A 202 10.45 -23.95 18.26
N LYS A 203 9.21 -23.48 18.07
CA LYS A 203 8.86 -22.36 17.19
C LYS A 203 8.03 -21.30 17.90
N TRP A 204 8.24 -20.04 17.50
CA TRP A 204 7.39 -18.93 17.91
C TRP A 204 6.08 -18.94 17.11
N VAL A 205 4.96 -18.95 17.82
CA VAL A 205 3.60 -18.96 17.26
C VAL A 205 2.89 -17.66 17.64
N TYR A 206 2.50 -16.89 16.63
CA TYR A 206 1.81 -15.60 16.78
C TYR A 206 0.31 -15.75 16.48
N ARG A 207 -0.42 -16.45 17.36
CA ARG A 207 -1.81 -16.86 17.08
C ARG A 207 -2.74 -15.71 16.65
N PHE A 208 -2.60 -14.53 17.25
CA PHE A 208 -3.42 -13.36 16.92
C PHE A 208 -3.07 -12.75 15.56
N ALA A 209 -1.79 -12.65 15.24
CA ALA A 209 -1.34 -12.06 13.98
C ALA A 209 -1.51 -13.01 12.78
N ASN A 210 -1.43 -14.32 13.02
CA ASN A 210 -1.63 -15.34 12.00
C ASN A 210 -3.13 -15.61 11.71
N HIS A 211 -4.02 -15.35 12.67
CA HIS A 211 -5.45 -15.64 12.51
C HIS A 211 -6.04 -14.92 11.29
N PRO A 212 -6.77 -15.62 10.40
CA PRO A 212 -7.21 -15.12 9.10
C PRO A 212 -8.23 -13.95 9.12
N ARG A 213 -8.71 -13.53 10.29
CA ARG A 213 -9.87 -12.64 10.45
C ARG A 213 -9.71 -11.63 11.57
N PHE A 214 -9.03 -12.01 12.66
CA PHE A 214 -8.89 -11.19 13.86
C PHE A 214 -8.30 -9.80 13.58
N SER A 215 -7.23 -9.71 12.79
CA SER A 215 -6.61 -8.43 12.45
C SER A 215 -7.56 -7.51 11.67
N TYR A 216 -8.27 -8.03 10.68
CA TYR A 216 -9.25 -7.27 9.90
C TYR A 216 -10.43 -6.80 10.75
N TRP A 217 -10.94 -7.68 11.62
CA TRP A 217 -11.97 -7.34 12.61
C TRP A 217 -11.53 -6.20 13.52
N ALA A 218 -10.35 -6.32 14.14
CA ALA A 218 -9.81 -5.33 15.05
C ALA A 218 -9.54 -4.01 14.32
N PHE A 219 -8.97 -4.06 13.12
CA PHE A 219 -8.71 -2.89 12.29
C PHE A 219 -10.00 -2.16 11.94
N ASN A 220 -11.02 -2.86 11.44
CA ASN A 220 -12.30 -2.24 11.08
C ASN A 220 -12.96 -1.57 12.28
N MET A 221 -12.98 -2.24 13.44
CA MET A 221 -13.56 -1.72 14.67
C MET A 221 -12.83 -0.45 15.16
N ILE A 222 -11.49 -0.44 15.15
CA ILE A 222 -10.70 0.75 15.52
C ILE A 222 -10.92 1.88 14.51
N HIS A 223 -10.94 1.57 13.22
CA HIS A 223 -11.04 2.56 12.16
C HIS A 223 -12.43 3.23 12.15
N ARG A 224 -13.49 2.45 12.34
CA ARG A 224 -14.87 2.95 12.53
C ARG A 224 -14.99 3.83 13.78
N LYS A 225 -14.34 3.44 14.90
CA LYS A 225 -14.33 4.25 16.12
C LYS A 225 -13.70 5.62 15.88
N ARG A 226 -12.52 5.67 15.25
CA ARG A 226 -11.83 6.93 14.91
C ARG A 226 -12.69 7.83 14.03
N ILE A 227 -13.45 7.27 13.10
CA ILE A 227 -14.40 8.04 12.29
C ILE A 227 -15.50 8.64 13.13
N LEU A 228 -16.15 7.87 13.99
CA LEU A 228 -17.20 8.40 14.86
C LEU A 228 -16.69 9.54 15.74
N GLU A 229 -15.46 9.41 16.24
CA GLU A 229 -14.77 10.47 16.98
C GLU A 229 -14.54 11.72 16.12
N GLN A 230 -13.98 11.57 14.90
CA GLN A 230 -13.76 12.71 13.99
C GLN A 230 -15.07 13.37 13.53
N SER A 231 -16.11 12.59 13.24
CA SER A 231 -17.44 13.13 12.93
C SER A 231 -18.04 13.89 14.11
N GLY A 232 -17.85 13.39 15.34
CA GLY A 232 -18.27 14.10 16.56
C GLY A 232 -17.52 15.42 16.76
N ILE A 233 -16.21 15.44 16.49
CA ILE A 233 -15.39 16.66 16.55
C ILE A 233 -15.83 17.65 15.47
N PHE A 234 -16.08 17.19 14.24
CA PHE A 234 -16.60 18.01 13.15
C PHE A 234 -17.88 18.74 13.57
N ILE A 235 -18.88 18.01 14.09
CA ILE A 235 -20.15 18.59 14.53
C ILE A 235 -19.92 19.64 15.65
N LYS A 236 -19.04 19.34 16.62
CA LYS A 236 -18.73 20.28 17.72
C LYS A 236 -18.02 21.55 17.28
N GLN A 237 -17.14 21.47 16.28
CA GLN A 237 -16.33 22.59 15.80
C GLN A 237 -17.00 23.41 14.70
N ASN A 238 -18.14 22.95 14.16
CA ASN A 238 -18.87 23.59 13.07
C ASN A 238 -20.35 23.76 13.48
N PRO A 239 -20.68 24.72 14.37
CA PRO A 239 -22.03 24.87 14.91
C PRO A 239 -23.06 25.24 13.82
N GLY A 240 -22.67 25.99 12.79
CA GLY A 240 -23.57 26.27 11.66
C GLY A 240 -24.01 24.99 10.95
N GLU A 241 -23.06 24.11 10.64
CA GLU A 241 -23.33 22.81 10.03
C GLU A 241 -24.03 21.82 10.99
N ALA A 242 -23.84 21.99 12.30
CA ALA A 242 -24.50 21.15 13.30
C ALA A 242 -26.01 21.39 13.41
N HIS A 243 -26.51 22.54 12.96
CA HIS A 243 -27.93 22.89 13.01
C HIS A 243 -28.66 22.68 11.67
N LEU A 244 -27.98 22.14 10.65
CA LEU A 244 -28.60 21.85 9.36
C LEU A 244 -29.71 20.81 9.49
N THR A 245 -30.85 21.10 8.88
CA THR A 245 -31.99 20.19 8.75
C THR A 245 -31.81 19.23 7.57
N ILE A 246 -32.60 18.15 7.52
CA ILE A 246 -32.58 17.20 6.40
C ILE A 246 -32.95 17.88 5.08
N ASP A 247 -33.89 18.82 5.11
CA ASP A 247 -34.34 19.52 3.89
C ASP A 247 -33.26 20.47 3.36
N GLU A 248 -32.53 21.16 4.24
CA GLU A 248 -31.35 21.95 3.85
C GLU A 248 -30.23 21.06 3.29
N LEU A 249 -30.00 19.86 3.86
CA LEU A 249 -29.05 18.90 3.29
C LEU A 249 -29.48 18.41 1.90
N ARG A 250 -30.78 18.21 1.66
CA ARG A 250 -31.34 17.86 0.34
C ARG A 250 -31.17 19.01 -0.65
N GLU A 251 -31.42 20.25 -0.22
CA GLU A 251 -31.20 21.44 -1.03
C GLU A 251 -29.72 21.60 -1.39
N MET A 252 -28.80 21.32 -0.47
CA MET A 252 -27.35 21.29 -0.73
C MET A 252 -26.91 20.13 -1.62
N ALA A 253 -27.66 19.03 -1.68
CA ALA A 253 -27.41 17.96 -2.64
C ALA A 253 -27.89 18.34 -4.06
N ALA A 254 -28.95 19.15 -4.15
CA ALA A 254 -29.54 19.61 -5.40
C ALA A 254 -28.83 20.83 -6.00
N SER A 255 -28.39 21.77 -5.14
CA SER A 255 -27.51 22.89 -5.50
C SER A 255 -26.05 22.45 -5.36
N ASP A 256 -25.11 22.92 -6.18
CA ASP A 256 -23.71 22.43 -6.17
C ASP A 256 -22.90 22.74 -4.87
N ASN A 257 -23.60 23.24 -3.84
CA ASN A 257 -23.13 23.67 -2.53
C ASN A 257 -22.64 22.53 -1.62
N SER A 258 -23.02 21.27 -1.89
CA SER A 258 -22.47 20.09 -1.18
C SER A 258 -20.94 20.05 -1.19
N THR A 259 -20.30 20.62 -2.21
CA THR A 259 -18.84 20.67 -2.36
C THR A 259 -18.15 21.37 -1.18
N LEU A 260 -18.72 22.47 -0.67
CA LEU A 260 -18.13 23.20 0.47
C LEU A 260 -18.21 22.38 1.76
N LEU A 261 -19.38 21.80 2.05
CA LEU A 261 -19.57 20.94 3.22
C LEU A 261 -18.63 19.72 3.17
N MET A 262 -18.56 19.05 2.01
CA MET A 262 -17.67 17.90 1.83
C MET A 262 -16.20 18.28 1.97
N SER A 263 -15.80 19.49 1.54
CA SER A 263 -14.44 19.97 1.75
C SER A 263 -14.10 20.15 3.24
N LYS A 264 -15.06 20.63 4.05
CA LYS A 264 -14.88 20.76 5.51
C LYS A 264 -14.81 19.38 6.16
N VAL A 265 -15.74 18.48 5.86
CA VAL A 265 -15.76 17.11 6.38
C VAL A 265 -14.47 16.35 6.03
N SER A 266 -13.99 16.47 4.79
CA SER A 266 -12.78 15.82 4.31
C SER A 266 -11.53 16.20 5.13
N ARG A 267 -11.45 17.42 5.68
CA ARG A 267 -10.33 17.84 6.56
C ARG A 267 -10.24 17.00 7.83
N TYR A 268 -11.38 16.62 8.41
CA TYR A 268 -11.43 15.79 9.62
C TYR A 268 -11.14 14.33 9.29
N ILE A 269 -11.65 13.83 8.16
CA ILE A 269 -11.28 12.49 7.65
C ILE A 269 -9.78 12.40 7.38
N GLY A 270 -9.15 13.50 6.93
CA GLY A 270 -7.72 13.61 6.71
C GLY A 270 -6.85 13.42 7.95
N ASN A 271 -7.43 13.42 9.16
CA ASN A 271 -6.73 13.07 10.40
C ASN A 271 -6.64 11.55 10.63
N ILE A 272 -7.32 10.75 9.81
CA ILE A 272 -7.37 9.29 9.92
C ILE A 272 -6.37 8.70 8.94
N ALA A 273 -5.26 8.22 9.50
CA ALA A 273 -4.15 7.64 8.75
C ALA A 273 -4.64 6.56 7.76
N GLY A 274 -4.15 6.62 6.52
CA GLY A 274 -4.44 5.63 5.46
C GLY A 274 -5.70 5.91 4.63
N THR A 275 -6.53 6.87 5.03
CA THR A 275 -7.68 7.29 4.21
C THR A 275 -7.23 8.07 2.97
N ASN A 276 -8.08 8.12 1.94
CA ASN A 276 -7.81 8.94 0.75
C ASN A 276 -7.68 10.44 1.12
N ALA A 277 -8.46 10.92 2.09
CA ALA A 277 -8.34 12.29 2.58
C ALA A 277 -6.98 12.54 3.28
N TYR A 278 -6.46 11.55 4.01
CA TYR A 278 -5.14 11.62 4.62
C TYR A 278 -4.03 11.71 3.58
N TRP A 279 -4.05 10.85 2.55
CA TRP A 279 -3.04 10.90 1.49
C TRP A 279 -3.12 12.18 0.65
N ASN A 280 -4.34 12.69 0.41
CA ASN A 280 -4.52 14.00 -0.19
C ASN A 280 -3.89 15.12 0.65
N LYS A 281 -4.07 15.11 1.98
CA LYS A 281 -3.41 16.05 2.89
C LYS A 281 -1.89 15.94 2.78
N VAL A 282 -1.32 14.74 2.92
CA VAL A 282 0.13 14.49 2.84
C VAL A 282 0.70 14.95 1.49
N ARG A 283 -0.04 14.77 0.39
CA ARG A 283 0.35 15.29 -0.94
C ARG A 283 0.45 16.82 -0.95
N GLU A 284 -0.54 17.53 -0.40
CA GLU A 284 -0.49 18.99 -0.34
C GLU A 284 0.65 19.49 0.57
N GLU A 285 0.97 18.75 1.62
CA GLU A 285 2.15 19.03 2.46
C GLU A 285 3.45 18.88 1.67
N LEU A 286 3.60 17.80 0.89
CA LEU A 286 4.78 17.61 0.04
C LEU A 286 4.89 18.69 -1.06
N LYS A 287 3.78 19.10 -1.67
CA LYS A 287 3.74 20.25 -2.58
C LYS A 287 4.25 21.52 -1.89
N ALA A 288 3.76 21.81 -0.69
CA ALA A 288 4.21 22.98 0.06
C ALA A 288 5.72 22.93 0.36
N ILE A 289 6.27 21.76 0.68
CA ILE A 289 7.73 21.57 0.85
C ILE A 289 8.45 21.91 -0.45
N ILE A 290 8.02 21.35 -1.58
CA ILE A 290 8.68 21.58 -2.89
C ILE A 290 8.61 23.04 -3.31
N THR A 291 7.46 23.70 -3.11
CA THR A 291 7.27 25.11 -3.45
C THR A 291 8.14 26.05 -2.60
N ASN A 292 8.29 25.77 -1.30
CA ASN A 292 9.00 26.69 -0.38
C ASN A 292 10.49 26.36 -0.21
N VAL A 293 10.87 25.08 -0.26
CA VAL A 293 12.25 24.61 -0.04
C VAL A 293 12.98 24.34 -1.36
N GLY A 294 12.22 24.06 -2.43
CA GLY A 294 12.74 23.77 -3.76
C GLY A 294 12.54 22.32 -4.19
N ALA A 295 12.73 22.07 -5.49
CA ALA A 295 12.58 20.75 -6.08
C ALA A 295 13.63 19.75 -5.54
N PRO A 296 13.25 18.48 -5.34
CA PRO A 296 14.19 17.42 -4.98
C PRO A 296 15.24 17.19 -6.06
N THR A 297 16.30 16.48 -5.71
CA THR A 297 17.35 16.02 -6.63
C THR A 297 16.99 14.71 -7.29
N LEU A 298 16.38 13.79 -6.52
CA LEU A 298 16.09 12.43 -6.98
C LEU A 298 14.79 11.86 -6.43
N PHE A 299 14.22 10.92 -7.18
CA PHE A 299 13.22 9.96 -6.73
C PHE A 299 13.87 8.61 -6.48
N PHE A 300 13.36 7.89 -5.49
CA PHE A 300 13.79 6.53 -5.21
C PHE A 300 12.61 5.62 -4.86
N THR A 301 12.73 4.34 -5.19
CA THR A 301 11.78 3.30 -4.81
C THR A 301 12.51 2.10 -4.24
N PHE A 302 11.93 1.49 -3.21
CA PHE A 302 12.41 0.24 -2.63
C PHE A 302 11.30 -0.81 -2.64
N SER A 303 11.53 -1.92 -3.32
CA SER A 303 10.66 -3.09 -3.25
C SER A 303 11.04 -4.03 -2.11
N SER A 304 10.13 -4.94 -1.77
CA SER A 304 10.37 -6.01 -0.80
C SER A 304 10.77 -7.30 -1.52
N ALA A 305 11.92 -7.86 -1.14
CA ALA A 305 12.32 -9.25 -1.44
C ALA A 305 12.14 -10.12 -0.18
N ASP A 306 10.96 -10.01 0.43
CA ASP A 306 10.56 -10.68 1.68
C ASP A 306 10.70 -12.20 1.65
N MET A 307 10.69 -12.79 0.45
CA MET A 307 10.89 -14.22 0.18
C MET A 307 12.36 -14.68 0.19
N HIS A 308 13.29 -13.74 0.20
CA HIS A 308 14.71 -14.04 0.01
C HIS A 308 15.58 -13.53 1.15
N TRP A 309 15.20 -12.46 1.84
CA TRP A 309 16.06 -11.87 2.88
C TRP A 309 16.34 -12.84 4.04
N PRO A 310 17.61 -13.24 4.24
CA PRO A 310 17.96 -14.22 5.25
C PRO A 310 17.70 -13.70 6.67
N GLU A 311 17.88 -12.40 6.91
CA GLU A 311 17.64 -11.80 8.23
C GLU A 311 16.16 -11.81 8.60
N LEU A 312 15.26 -11.64 7.61
CA LEU A 312 13.82 -11.76 7.83
C LEU A 312 13.44 -13.22 8.11
N HIS A 313 13.95 -14.17 7.31
CA HIS A 313 13.62 -15.59 7.49
C HIS A 313 14.20 -16.17 8.78
N ALA A 314 15.31 -15.63 9.29
CA ALA A 314 15.84 -15.98 10.61
C ALA A 314 14.84 -15.66 11.74
N LEU A 315 14.04 -14.60 11.60
CA LEU A 315 13.01 -14.24 12.60
C LEU A 315 11.87 -15.27 12.68
N PHE A 316 11.67 -16.09 11.65
CA PHE A 316 10.66 -17.14 11.65
C PHE A 316 11.15 -18.45 12.30
N GLY A 317 12.42 -18.55 12.68
CA GLY A 317 12.98 -19.70 13.40
C GLY A 317 13.30 -20.93 12.52
N ALA A 318 13.40 -20.77 11.20
CA ALA A 318 13.85 -21.85 10.31
C ALA A 318 15.39 -21.85 10.17
N ASN A 319 16.00 -23.03 9.99
CA ASN A 319 17.34 -23.14 9.39
C ASN A 319 17.26 -22.53 7.98
N THR A 320 17.64 -21.27 7.85
CA THR A 320 17.42 -20.41 6.67
C THR A 320 18.06 -20.95 5.39
N GLY A 321 19.11 -21.78 5.50
CA GLY A 321 19.82 -22.34 4.36
C GLY A 321 19.09 -23.42 3.54
N ASN A 322 18.10 -24.13 4.12
CA ASN A 322 17.45 -25.29 3.47
C ASN A 322 15.93 -25.15 3.30
N ALA A 323 15.35 -23.97 3.54
CA ALA A 323 13.91 -23.78 3.38
C ALA A 323 13.53 -23.76 1.89
N THR A 324 12.54 -24.56 1.49
CA THR A 324 11.99 -24.51 0.12
C THR A 324 11.34 -23.14 -0.14
N SER A 325 11.22 -22.75 -1.42
CA SER A 325 10.54 -21.50 -1.81
C SER A 325 9.10 -21.43 -1.27
N GLU A 326 8.39 -22.55 -1.21
CA GLU A 326 7.04 -22.60 -0.64
C GLU A 326 7.03 -22.42 0.88
N ALA A 327 8.00 -22.99 1.60
CA ALA A 327 8.13 -22.75 3.04
C ALA A 327 8.41 -21.26 3.34
N ARG A 328 9.26 -20.61 2.54
CA ARG A 328 9.51 -19.16 2.64
C ARG A 328 8.23 -18.35 2.37
N ARG A 329 7.43 -18.76 1.39
CA ARG A 329 6.13 -18.14 1.07
C ARG A 329 5.20 -18.18 2.24
N GLN A 330 5.02 -19.37 2.80
CA GLN A 330 4.09 -19.57 3.89
C GLN A 330 4.51 -18.79 5.14
N ASN A 331 5.81 -18.66 5.38
CA ASN A 331 6.34 -17.84 6.46
C ASN A 331 5.96 -16.35 6.30
N VAL A 332 6.11 -15.78 5.10
CA VAL A 332 5.73 -14.38 4.80
C VAL A 332 4.21 -14.18 4.94
N ILE A 333 3.41 -15.12 4.43
CA ILE A 333 1.94 -15.06 4.47
C ILE A 333 1.41 -15.14 5.91
N ASN A 334 1.98 -16.03 6.73
CA ASN A 334 1.54 -16.28 8.11
C ASN A 334 2.03 -15.23 9.11
N ASN A 335 3.09 -14.47 8.77
CA ASN A 335 3.70 -13.50 9.66
C ASN A 335 3.71 -12.07 9.08
N PRO A 336 2.57 -11.53 8.59
CA PRO A 336 2.54 -10.23 7.91
C PRO A 336 3.00 -9.09 8.82
N HIS A 337 2.78 -9.22 10.14
CA HIS A 337 3.19 -8.25 11.15
C HIS A 337 4.72 -8.16 11.33
N ILE A 338 5.44 -9.29 11.20
CA ILE A 338 6.91 -9.31 11.26
C ILE A 338 7.47 -8.76 9.96
N VAL A 339 6.93 -9.17 8.81
CA VAL A 339 7.37 -8.71 7.48
C VAL A 339 7.27 -7.19 7.38
N ASP A 340 6.11 -6.65 7.73
CA ASP A 340 5.84 -5.21 7.70
C ASP A 340 6.71 -4.42 8.69
N TRP A 341 6.86 -4.90 9.92
CA TRP A 341 7.75 -4.29 10.92
C TRP A 341 9.21 -4.34 10.48
N PHE A 342 9.68 -5.48 9.98
CA PHE A 342 11.06 -5.67 9.52
C PHE A 342 11.37 -4.73 8.37
N PHE A 343 10.51 -4.65 7.35
CA PHE A 343 10.68 -3.72 6.24
C PHE A 343 10.79 -2.28 6.72
N THR A 344 9.92 -1.88 7.66
CA THR A 344 9.95 -0.53 8.27
C THR A 344 11.28 -0.26 8.96
N GLN A 345 11.76 -1.19 9.79
CA GLN A 345 13.05 -1.03 10.48
C GLN A 345 14.23 -1.01 9.51
N ARG A 346 14.22 -1.92 8.52
CA ARG A 346 15.25 -2.00 7.48
C ARG A 346 15.31 -0.69 6.70
N LEU A 347 14.17 -0.16 6.25
CA LEU A 347 14.10 1.07 5.49
C LEU A 347 14.58 2.28 6.30
N GLU A 348 14.12 2.46 7.54
CA GLU A 348 14.52 3.59 8.37
C GLU A 348 16.04 3.62 8.61
N LYS A 349 16.65 2.45 8.86
CA LYS A 349 18.10 2.32 8.99
C LYS A 349 18.82 2.53 7.66
N PHE A 350 18.27 1.97 6.58
CA PHE A 350 18.83 2.08 5.25
C PHE A 350 18.88 3.54 4.79
N VAL A 351 17.76 4.27 4.90
CA VAL A 351 17.70 5.69 4.55
C VAL A 351 18.70 6.51 5.36
N LYS A 352 18.91 6.22 6.64
CA LYS A 352 19.94 6.90 7.44
C LYS A 352 21.33 6.75 6.81
N HIS A 353 21.76 5.54 6.51
CA HIS A 353 23.13 5.29 6.06
C HIS A 353 23.34 5.57 4.56
N TRP A 354 22.42 5.11 3.71
CA TRP A 354 22.49 5.33 2.27
C TRP A 354 22.19 6.79 1.90
N LEU A 355 21.07 7.35 2.37
CA LEU A 355 20.63 8.66 1.88
C LEU A 355 21.36 9.81 2.59
N TYR A 356 21.57 9.74 3.91
CA TYR A 356 22.25 10.81 4.66
C TYR A 356 23.77 10.62 4.70
N ASP A 357 24.26 9.47 5.17
CA ASP A 357 25.70 9.31 5.38
C ASP A 357 26.48 9.15 4.06
N THR A 358 25.89 8.53 3.03
CA THR A 358 26.55 8.27 1.75
C THR A 358 26.26 9.36 0.70
N LEU A 359 24.98 9.67 0.44
CA LEU A 359 24.60 10.64 -0.59
C LEU A 359 24.53 12.09 -0.09
N GLY A 360 24.55 12.33 1.22
CA GLY A 360 24.50 13.68 1.78
C GLY A 360 23.17 14.38 1.53
N ALA A 361 22.05 13.77 1.96
CA ALA A 361 20.73 14.39 1.81
C ALA A 361 20.53 15.60 2.74
N LYS A 362 20.07 16.70 2.13
CA LYS A 362 19.60 17.92 2.80
C LYS A 362 18.20 17.73 3.38
N TRP A 363 17.31 17.08 2.64
CA TRP A 363 15.98 16.72 3.12
C TRP A 363 15.44 15.51 2.36
N HIS A 364 14.52 14.78 3.00
CA HIS A 364 13.81 13.65 2.42
C HIS A 364 12.31 13.74 2.65
N TRP A 365 11.58 13.03 1.80
CA TRP A 365 10.20 12.62 2.04
C TRP A 365 10.01 11.21 1.46
N PHE A 366 9.36 10.30 2.18
CA PHE A 366 8.98 9.00 1.64
C PHE A 366 7.70 8.46 2.27
N ARG A 367 7.03 7.55 1.56
CA ARG A 367 5.81 6.85 2.03
C ARG A 367 5.93 5.35 1.86
N TYR A 368 5.17 4.63 2.68
CA TYR A 368 4.92 3.20 2.51
C TYR A 368 3.69 2.99 1.61
N GLU A 369 3.79 2.04 0.69
CA GLU A 369 2.73 1.65 -0.25
C GLU A 369 2.63 0.12 -0.32
N TYR A 370 1.42 -0.42 -0.49
CA TYR A 370 1.18 -1.85 -0.64
C TYR A 370 0.74 -2.12 -2.06
N GLN A 371 1.53 -2.92 -2.79
CA GLN A 371 1.22 -3.26 -4.19
C GLN A 371 0.02 -4.21 -4.30
N GLY A 372 -0.41 -4.50 -5.53
CA GLY A 372 -1.55 -5.39 -5.81
C GLY A 372 -1.46 -6.75 -5.09
N ARG A 373 -0.25 -7.30 -4.99
CA ARG A 373 0.06 -8.56 -4.27
C ARG A 373 0.08 -8.46 -2.74
N GLY A 374 -0.04 -7.26 -2.19
CA GLY A 374 -0.06 -6.99 -0.75
C GLY A 374 1.30 -6.74 -0.09
N SER A 375 2.41 -6.89 -0.83
CA SER A 375 3.76 -6.60 -0.31
C SER A 375 3.99 -5.10 -0.16
N ILE A 376 4.63 -4.74 0.95
CA ILE A 376 5.09 -3.37 1.26
C ILE A 376 6.20 -2.90 0.30
N HIS A 377 6.15 -1.61 -0.03
CA HIS A 377 7.10 -0.86 -0.86
C HIS A 377 7.31 0.51 -0.24
N CYS A 378 8.43 1.15 -0.60
CA CYS A 378 8.68 2.55 -0.30
C CYS A 378 8.83 3.36 -1.59
N HIS A 379 8.17 4.51 -1.64
CA HIS A 379 8.39 5.53 -2.66
C HIS A 379 8.81 6.83 -1.98
N GLY A 380 9.89 7.44 -2.46
CA GLY A 380 10.46 8.60 -1.82
C GLY A 380 11.16 9.56 -2.76
N THR A 381 11.51 10.71 -2.21
CA THR A 381 12.23 11.78 -2.87
C THR A 381 13.16 12.47 -1.90
N ALA A 382 14.26 13.00 -2.41
CA ALA A 382 15.25 13.67 -1.58
C ALA A 382 15.95 14.79 -2.34
N LYS A 383 16.41 15.79 -1.59
CA LYS A 383 17.36 16.80 -2.04
C LYS A 383 18.73 16.48 -1.49
N LEU A 384 19.74 16.47 -2.34
CA LEU A 384 21.14 16.30 -1.93
C LEU A 384 21.82 17.65 -1.73
N HIS A 385 22.81 17.70 -0.84
CA HIS A 385 23.60 18.91 -0.60
C HIS A 385 24.45 19.32 -1.82
N ASN A 386 24.89 18.35 -2.61
CA ASN A 386 25.73 18.56 -3.78
C ASN A 386 24.95 18.75 -5.09
N ASP A 387 23.63 18.96 -5.02
CA ASP A 387 22.81 19.21 -6.21
C ASP A 387 23.29 20.50 -6.92
N PRO A 388 23.75 20.41 -8.19
CA PRO A 388 24.33 21.55 -8.92
C PRO A 388 23.28 22.55 -9.44
N GLY A 389 22.01 22.40 -9.03
CA GLY A 389 20.89 23.17 -9.57
C GLY A 389 20.33 22.54 -10.84
N LEU A 390 20.07 21.23 -10.81
CA LEU A 390 19.66 20.45 -11.99
C LEU A 390 18.50 21.07 -12.79
N CYS A 391 17.44 21.53 -12.11
CA CYS A 391 16.31 22.21 -12.77
C CYS A 391 16.74 23.50 -13.48
N GLN A 392 17.62 24.29 -12.87
CA GLN A 392 18.11 25.55 -13.45
C GLN A 392 19.05 25.28 -14.63
N LEU A 393 19.96 24.32 -14.49
CA LEU A 393 20.85 23.90 -15.58
C LEU A 393 20.06 23.38 -16.77
N THR A 394 18.97 22.66 -16.52
CA THR A 394 18.08 22.17 -17.59
C THR A 394 17.37 23.30 -18.32
N GLN A 395 16.98 24.38 -17.63
CA GLN A 395 16.43 25.58 -18.26
C GLN A 395 17.47 26.30 -19.14
N ILE A 396 18.72 26.39 -18.67
CA ILE A 396 19.84 26.97 -19.44
C ILE A 396 20.11 26.12 -20.69
N ALA A 397 20.14 24.80 -20.54
CA ALA A 397 20.30 23.87 -21.65
C ALA A 397 19.16 23.98 -22.67
N LEU A 398 17.91 24.17 -22.22
CA LEU A 398 16.77 24.40 -23.11
C LEU A 398 16.92 25.72 -23.88
N LYS A 399 17.38 26.79 -23.22
CA LYS A 399 17.64 28.08 -23.89
C LYS A 399 18.66 27.92 -25.02
N GLY A 400 19.77 27.24 -24.76
CA GLY A 400 20.79 26.96 -25.78
C GLY A 400 20.29 26.06 -26.91
N PHE A 401 19.45 25.06 -26.61
CA PHE A 401 18.81 24.22 -27.62
C PHE A 401 17.90 25.02 -28.56
N LEU A 402 17.07 25.91 -28.00
CA LEU A 402 16.20 26.78 -28.79
C LEU A 402 17.01 27.80 -29.63
N ALA A 403 18.09 28.35 -29.08
CA ALA A 403 19.00 29.22 -29.81
C ALA A 403 19.66 28.51 -31.00
N GLN A 404 20.12 27.26 -30.81
CA GLN A 404 20.68 26.45 -31.89
C GLN A 404 19.64 26.15 -32.98
N LYS A 405 18.41 25.79 -32.58
CA LYS A 405 17.31 25.55 -33.52
C LYS A 405 17.00 26.82 -34.33
N PHE A 406 16.87 27.97 -33.66
CA PHE A 406 16.60 29.25 -34.32
C PHE A 406 17.70 29.63 -35.32
N LYS A 407 18.98 29.45 -34.96
CA LYS A 407 20.14 29.70 -35.82
C LYS A 407 20.16 28.80 -37.07
N ASN A 408 19.66 27.58 -36.98
CA ASN A 408 19.59 26.66 -38.12
C ASN A 408 18.42 26.97 -39.07
N GLU A 409 17.32 27.52 -38.56
CA GLU A 409 16.10 27.80 -39.32
C GLU A 409 16.07 29.22 -39.93
N ASN A 410 16.87 30.16 -39.41
CA ASN A 410 16.88 31.56 -39.83
C ASN A 410 18.28 32.03 -40.22
N ASP A 411 18.37 32.82 -41.29
CA ASP A 411 19.62 33.45 -41.74
C ASP A 411 19.88 34.71 -40.89
N CYS A 412 20.70 34.57 -39.84
CA CYS A 412 20.90 35.60 -38.81
C CYS A 412 22.23 36.34 -39.01
N SER A 413 22.18 37.68 -39.08
CA SER A 413 23.35 38.54 -39.32
C SER A 413 24.19 38.84 -38.07
N ASP A 414 23.62 38.75 -36.87
CA ASP A 414 24.33 38.86 -35.59
C ASP A 414 24.02 37.64 -34.72
N THR A 415 25.01 36.77 -34.57
CA THR A 415 24.88 35.47 -33.88
C THR A 415 25.54 35.47 -32.51
N THR A 416 26.06 36.60 -32.04
CA THR A 416 26.89 36.68 -30.83
C THR A 416 26.14 36.24 -29.57
N GLU A 417 24.90 36.69 -29.38
CA GLU A 417 24.07 36.31 -28.22
C GLU A 417 23.60 34.85 -28.32
N LEU A 418 23.25 34.39 -29.53
CA LEU A 418 22.86 33.01 -29.78
C LEU A 418 24.02 32.05 -29.49
N ASP A 419 25.24 32.38 -29.89
CA ASP A 419 26.43 31.56 -29.66
C ASP A 419 26.78 31.46 -28.17
N GLN A 420 26.60 32.55 -27.41
CA GLN A 420 26.75 32.52 -25.95
C GLN A 420 25.71 31.61 -25.29
N ASP A 421 24.45 31.67 -25.73
CA ASP A 421 23.38 30.82 -25.20
C ASP A 421 23.59 29.34 -25.56
N ILE A 422 24.08 29.05 -26.77
CA ILE A 422 24.43 27.69 -27.21
C ILE A 422 25.58 27.13 -26.37
N GLU A 423 26.66 27.90 -26.17
CA GLU A 423 27.81 27.46 -25.37
C GLU A 423 27.41 27.23 -23.90
N ALA A 424 26.66 28.17 -23.31
CA ALA A 424 26.14 28.04 -21.95
C ALA A 424 25.22 26.82 -21.82
N GLY A 425 24.33 26.60 -22.80
CA GLY A 425 23.42 25.47 -22.84
C GLY A 425 24.14 24.12 -22.94
N GLN A 426 25.16 24.02 -23.80
CA GLN A 426 25.97 22.81 -23.94
C GLN A 426 26.72 22.49 -22.64
N LYS A 427 27.35 23.49 -22.01
CA LYS A 427 28.03 23.32 -20.72
C LYS A 427 27.08 22.89 -19.60
N ALA A 428 25.87 23.45 -19.59
CA ALA A 428 24.83 23.07 -18.63
C ALA A 428 24.37 21.61 -18.85
N ALA A 429 24.12 21.21 -20.09
CA ALA A 429 23.77 19.84 -20.44
C ALA A 429 24.87 18.84 -20.05
N ASP A 430 26.14 19.16 -20.33
CA ASP A 430 27.27 18.31 -19.95
C ASP A 430 27.40 18.17 -18.42
N THR A 431 27.19 19.27 -17.67
CA THR A 431 27.20 19.24 -16.19
C THR A 431 26.08 18.35 -15.64
N VAL A 432 24.87 18.45 -16.20
CA VAL A 432 23.74 17.59 -15.83
C VAL A 432 24.06 16.11 -16.12
N CYS A 433 24.60 15.80 -17.30
CA CYS A 433 24.94 14.43 -17.68
C CYS A 433 26.02 13.83 -16.76
N GLN A 434 27.07 14.61 -16.45
CA GLN A 434 28.12 14.18 -15.51
C GLN A 434 27.58 13.89 -14.12
N TYR A 435 26.66 14.72 -13.62
CA TYR A 435 26.02 14.49 -12.33
C TYR A 435 25.14 13.24 -12.33
N VAL A 436 24.40 13.00 -13.41
CA VAL A 436 23.58 11.78 -13.55
C VAL A 436 24.46 10.53 -13.56
N ASP A 437 25.56 10.53 -14.33
CA ASP A 437 26.50 9.41 -14.41
C ASP A 437 27.23 9.15 -13.08
N TRP A 438 27.42 10.19 -12.27
CA TRP A 438 27.93 10.06 -10.91
C TRP A 438 26.91 9.41 -9.96
N LEU A 439 25.63 9.75 -10.10
CA LEU A 439 24.58 9.33 -9.17
C LEU A 439 23.99 7.94 -9.48
N LEU A 440 23.82 7.59 -10.76
CA LEU A 440 23.17 6.34 -11.17
C LEU A 440 23.79 5.77 -12.46
N SER A 441 23.44 4.51 -12.76
CA SER A 441 23.92 3.78 -13.93
C SER A 441 22.79 3.00 -14.61
N THR A 442 22.97 2.74 -15.90
CA THR A 442 22.25 1.73 -16.71
C THR A 442 23.21 0.82 -17.48
N ILE A 443 24.47 0.77 -17.03
CA ILE A 443 25.48 -0.14 -17.56
C ILE A 443 25.46 -1.45 -16.77
N ASN A 444 25.38 -2.56 -17.52
CA ASN A 444 25.55 -3.91 -17.04
C ASN A 444 26.99 -4.39 -17.33
N PRO A 445 27.83 -4.68 -16.32
CA PRO A 445 29.19 -5.15 -16.57
C PRO A 445 29.28 -6.51 -17.27
N ASN A 446 28.25 -7.36 -17.16
CA ASN A 446 28.19 -8.67 -17.80
C ASN A 446 26.73 -9.01 -18.18
N PRO A 447 26.25 -8.50 -19.33
CA PRO A 447 24.89 -8.74 -19.80
C PRO A 447 24.65 -10.23 -20.11
N PRO A 448 23.46 -10.79 -19.80
CA PRO A 448 23.16 -12.19 -20.09
C PRO A 448 23.15 -12.52 -21.59
N ASP A 449 22.88 -11.52 -22.44
CA ASP A 449 22.75 -11.71 -23.89
C ASP A 449 24.13 -11.86 -24.60
N GLU A 450 25.24 -11.74 -23.86
CA GLU A 450 26.61 -11.94 -24.35
C GLU A 450 27.15 -13.36 -24.03
N ASP A 451 26.30 -14.31 -23.61
CA ASP A 451 26.60 -15.72 -23.29
C ASP A 451 27.72 -15.98 -22.23
N MET A 452 28.15 -14.94 -21.51
CA MET A 452 29.21 -15.03 -20.50
C MET A 452 28.71 -15.10 -19.05
N TRP A 453 27.48 -14.67 -18.78
CA TRP A 453 26.91 -14.72 -17.44
C TRP A 453 26.19 -16.03 -17.18
N ILE A 454 26.53 -16.69 -16.08
CA ILE A 454 25.88 -17.91 -15.61
C ILE A 454 24.95 -17.55 -14.47
N ARG A 455 23.69 -17.96 -14.60
CA ARG A 455 22.69 -17.75 -13.55
C ARG A 455 23.11 -18.46 -12.25
N PRO A 456 23.16 -17.77 -11.11
CA PRO A 456 23.53 -18.40 -9.85
C PRO A 456 22.45 -19.39 -9.40
N GLU A 457 22.86 -20.51 -8.81
CA GLU A 457 21.95 -21.51 -8.23
C GLU A 457 21.13 -20.92 -7.08
N VAL A 458 21.77 -20.11 -6.23
CA VAL A 458 21.10 -19.43 -5.11
C VAL A 458 20.80 -18.00 -5.51
N HIS A 459 19.53 -17.61 -5.41
CA HIS A 459 19.09 -16.24 -5.68
C HIS A 459 19.93 -15.22 -4.88
N PRO A 460 20.50 -14.18 -5.50
CA PRO A 460 21.48 -13.31 -4.84
C PRO A 460 20.92 -12.64 -3.57
N CYS A 461 19.64 -12.25 -3.54
CA CYS A 461 19.01 -11.69 -2.34
C CYS A 461 18.98 -12.61 -1.10
N GLN A 462 19.31 -13.90 -1.23
CA GLN A 462 19.43 -14.85 -0.12
C GLN A 462 20.81 -14.84 0.54
N LYS A 463 21.84 -14.28 -0.12
CA LYS A 463 23.18 -14.17 0.45
C LYS A 463 23.21 -13.09 1.53
N SER A 464 23.80 -13.40 2.69
CA SER A 464 24.10 -12.38 3.69
C SER A 464 25.28 -11.53 3.22
N HIS A 465 25.23 -10.22 3.48
CA HIS A 465 26.34 -9.32 3.14
C HIS A 465 27.66 -9.73 3.82
N HIS A 466 27.59 -10.29 5.03
CA HIS A 466 28.78 -10.73 5.76
C HIS A 466 29.49 -11.94 5.14
N ASP A 467 28.78 -12.72 4.31
CA ASP A 467 29.30 -13.93 3.69
C ASP A 467 29.93 -13.64 2.32
N ILE A 468 29.77 -12.42 1.79
CA ILE A 468 30.29 -12.04 0.47
C ILE A 468 31.73 -11.58 0.61
N LEU A 469 32.66 -12.33 0.03
CA LEU A 469 34.08 -11.99 0.06
C LEU A 469 34.35 -10.77 -0.84
N GLU A 470 35.39 -9.98 -0.51
CA GLU A 470 35.71 -8.74 -1.25
C GLU A 470 35.86 -8.97 -2.76
N HIS A 471 36.49 -10.09 -3.15
CA HIS A 471 36.70 -10.44 -4.54
C HIS A 471 35.43 -10.92 -5.27
N GLU A 472 34.38 -11.29 -4.52
CA GLU A 472 33.09 -11.74 -5.06
C GLU A 472 32.06 -10.60 -5.16
N LYS A 473 32.33 -9.43 -4.57
CA LYS A 473 31.39 -8.30 -4.57
C LYS A 473 31.00 -7.87 -5.98
N GLN A 474 31.93 -7.94 -6.94
CA GLN A 474 31.64 -7.56 -8.31
C GLN A 474 30.74 -8.58 -9.01
N SER A 475 30.96 -9.88 -8.79
CA SER A 475 30.07 -10.92 -9.32
C SER A 475 28.69 -10.87 -8.65
N ASP A 476 28.62 -10.65 -7.34
CA ASP A 476 27.35 -10.50 -6.62
C ASP A 476 26.54 -9.30 -7.13
N TYR A 477 27.22 -8.19 -7.43
CA TYR A 477 26.59 -7.03 -8.05
C TYR A 477 25.98 -7.36 -9.41
N VAL A 478 26.72 -8.06 -10.28
CA VAL A 478 26.24 -8.50 -11.59
C VAL A 478 25.03 -9.45 -11.44
N ASP A 479 25.09 -10.39 -10.50
CA ASP A 479 23.99 -11.31 -10.22
C ASP A 479 22.73 -10.55 -9.80
N LEU A 480 22.86 -9.55 -8.93
CA LEU A 480 21.74 -8.69 -8.54
C LEU A 480 21.20 -7.90 -9.73
N LEU A 481 22.04 -7.35 -10.60
CA LEU A 481 21.59 -6.64 -11.80
C LEU A 481 20.74 -7.56 -12.68
N ASN A 482 21.26 -8.75 -12.98
CA ASN A 482 20.65 -9.68 -13.92
C ASN A 482 19.40 -10.37 -13.38
N MET A 483 19.38 -10.70 -12.08
CA MET A 483 18.27 -11.43 -11.44
C MET A 483 17.19 -10.50 -10.88
N VAL A 484 17.53 -9.27 -10.51
CA VAL A 484 16.65 -8.41 -9.69
C VAL A 484 16.29 -7.09 -10.39
N GLN A 485 17.25 -6.46 -11.07
CA GLN A 485 17.08 -5.12 -11.64
C GLN A 485 16.66 -5.14 -13.13
N ARG A 486 16.96 -6.22 -13.85
CA ARG A 486 16.67 -6.39 -15.28
C ARG A 486 15.20 -6.77 -15.49
N HIS A 487 14.55 -6.13 -16.46
CA HIS A 487 13.19 -6.48 -16.87
C HIS A 487 13.21 -7.65 -17.87
N THR A 488 13.34 -8.87 -17.36
CA THR A 488 13.61 -10.08 -18.15
C THR A 488 12.51 -10.44 -19.15
N ARG A 489 11.24 -10.49 -18.74
CA ARG A 489 10.12 -10.84 -19.63
C ARG A 489 8.95 -9.87 -19.51
N CYS A 490 8.26 -9.68 -20.63
CA CYS A 490 7.04 -8.90 -20.66
C CYS A 490 5.82 -9.84 -20.61
N SER A 491 4.93 -9.68 -19.63
CA SER A 491 3.68 -10.46 -19.53
C SER A 491 2.44 -9.56 -19.44
N THR A 492 1.28 -10.07 -19.84
CA THR A 492 -0.03 -9.40 -19.71
C THR A 492 -0.46 -9.22 -18.26
N SER A 493 -0.03 -10.12 -17.36
CA SER A 493 -0.27 -10.02 -15.92
C SER A 493 0.53 -8.89 -15.27
N TYR A 494 1.69 -8.53 -15.82
CA TYR A 494 2.61 -7.58 -15.22
C TYR A 494 2.68 -6.23 -15.97
N CYS A 495 3.25 -6.22 -17.17
CA CYS A 495 3.67 -4.98 -17.84
C CYS A 495 3.01 -4.73 -19.20
N LEU A 496 2.56 -5.75 -19.92
CA LEU A 496 1.95 -5.57 -21.25
C LEU A 496 0.55 -4.96 -21.13
N ARG A 497 0.34 -3.81 -21.77
CA ARG A 497 -0.92 -3.07 -21.79
C ARG A 497 -1.24 -2.63 -23.22
N LYS A 498 -2.53 -2.55 -23.55
CA LYS A 498 -3.03 -1.93 -24.79
C LYS A 498 -3.30 -0.45 -24.52
N LYS A 499 -2.86 0.44 -25.42
CA LYS A 499 -3.35 1.83 -25.44
C LYS A 499 -4.67 1.89 -26.20
N SER A 500 -5.57 2.82 -25.84
CA SER A 500 -6.93 2.92 -26.40
C SER A 500 -7.04 2.90 -27.93
N ASN A 501 -5.96 3.23 -28.65
CA ASN A 501 -5.94 3.33 -30.11
C ASN A 501 -4.92 2.37 -30.77
N GLU A 502 -4.31 1.44 -30.02
CA GLU A 502 -3.31 0.52 -30.55
C GLU A 502 -3.78 -0.94 -30.38
N THR A 503 -3.62 -1.75 -31.44
CA THR A 503 -3.95 -3.18 -31.45
C THR A 503 -2.90 -4.02 -30.73
N GLU A 504 -1.65 -3.56 -30.70
CA GLU A 504 -0.51 -4.28 -30.13
C GLU A 504 -0.34 -4.05 -28.62
N LEU A 505 0.08 -5.11 -27.92
CA LEU A 505 0.47 -5.04 -26.52
C LEU A 505 1.87 -4.42 -26.41
N LYS A 506 1.99 -3.31 -25.70
CA LYS A 506 3.28 -2.67 -25.41
C LYS A 506 3.61 -2.74 -23.93
N CYS A 507 4.90 -2.84 -23.62
CA CYS A 507 5.35 -2.77 -22.24
C CYS A 507 5.03 -1.39 -21.66
N ARG A 508 4.26 -1.34 -20.57
CA ARG A 508 3.91 -0.08 -19.88
C ARG A 508 5.13 0.67 -19.32
N PHE A 509 6.26 -0.03 -19.21
CA PHE A 509 7.54 0.51 -18.73
C PHE A 509 8.50 0.85 -19.88
N HIS A 510 8.06 0.70 -21.14
CA HIS A 510 8.81 1.06 -22.34
C HIS A 510 10.05 0.22 -22.66
N PHE A 511 10.14 -1.00 -22.12
CA PHE A 511 11.18 -1.95 -22.54
C PHE A 511 10.84 -2.63 -23.87
N PRO A 512 11.85 -3.00 -24.68
CA PRO A 512 13.28 -2.71 -24.50
C PRO A 512 13.63 -1.25 -24.84
N PHE A 513 14.67 -0.70 -24.19
CA PHE A 513 15.22 0.63 -24.48
C PHE A 513 16.37 0.58 -25.47
N ASP A 514 16.55 1.64 -26.26
CA ASP A 514 17.67 1.77 -27.18
C ASP A 514 19.02 1.87 -26.44
N ILE A 515 20.04 1.22 -27.00
CA ILE A 515 21.43 1.31 -26.51
C ILE A 515 21.93 2.74 -26.72
N CYS A 516 22.66 3.26 -25.75
CA CYS A 516 23.20 4.62 -25.79
C CYS A 516 24.64 4.67 -25.30
N PRO A 517 25.62 5.09 -26.12
CA PRO A 517 27.03 5.05 -25.74
C PRO A 517 27.45 6.13 -24.74
N LYS A 518 26.70 7.25 -24.65
CA LYS A 518 26.96 8.38 -23.76
C LYS A 518 25.64 8.97 -23.27
N THR A 519 25.59 9.35 -21.99
CA THR A 519 24.45 10.06 -21.42
C THR A 519 24.26 11.41 -22.11
N LYS A 520 23.00 11.73 -22.45
CA LYS A 520 22.61 12.98 -23.11
C LYS A 520 21.30 13.52 -22.58
N LEU A 521 21.16 14.84 -22.66
CA LEU A 521 19.93 15.57 -22.37
C LEU A 521 19.19 15.85 -23.69
N GLU A 522 17.95 15.37 -23.78
CA GLU A 522 17.07 15.54 -24.96
C GLU A 522 15.85 16.39 -24.61
N PHE A 523 15.34 17.11 -25.61
CA PHE A 523 14.15 17.94 -25.50
C PHE A 523 13.07 17.45 -26.47
N GLU A 524 11.98 16.91 -25.93
CA GLU A 524 10.85 16.40 -26.70
C GLU A 524 9.73 17.46 -26.76
N LYS A 525 9.21 17.75 -27.95
CA LYS A 525 8.11 18.72 -28.12
C LYS A 525 6.80 18.15 -27.56
N ILE A 526 6.17 18.88 -26.65
CA ILE A 526 4.84 18.56 -26.12
C ILE A 526 3.80 19.24 -27.02
N HIS A 527 2.83 18.45 -27.49
CA HIS A 527 1.69 18.99 -28.23
C HIS A 527 0.68 19.57 -27.24
N THR A 528 0.73 20.89 -27.04
CA THR A 528 -0.28 21.64 -26.29
C THR A 528 -1.22 22.38 -27.24
N SER A 529 -2.47 22.54 -26.84
CA SER A 529 -3.56 23.14 -27.63
C SER A 529 -3.41 24.66 -27.89
N GLY A 530 -2.23 25.25 -27.72
CA GLY A 530 -1.97 26.68 -27.90
C GLY A 530 -0.72 26.95 -28.76
N ASP A 531 -0.58 28.18 -29.26
CA ASP A 531 0.45 28.60 -30.24
C ASP A 531 1.91 28.56 -29.73
N ASN A 532 2.16 28.26 -28.45
CA ASN A 532 3.52 28.17 -27.91
C ASN A 532 4.06 26.74 -27.93
N GLU A 533 5.23 26.53 -28.52
CA GLU A 533 5.95 25.25 -28.45
C GLU A 533 6.48 25.00 -27.03
N HIS A 534 5.95 23.99 -26.35
CA HIS A 534 6.49 23.54 -25.06
C HIS A 534 7.42 22.33 -25.26
N TYR A 535 8.53 22.28 -24.51
CA TYR A 535 9.51 21.19 -24.54
C TYR A 535 9.59 20.49 -23.19
N ARG A 536 9.63 19.16 -23.21
CA ARG A 536 9.92 18.31 -22.05
C ARG A 536 11.38 17.90 -22.10
N ALA A 537 12.11 18.13 -21.01
CA ALA A 537 13.47 17.64 -20.87
C ALA A 537 13.49 16.16 -20.44
N LYS A 538 14.39 15.37 -21.02
CA LYS A 538 14.56 13.94 -20.73
C LYS A 538 16.02 13.57 -20.75
N ILE A 539 16.48 12.85 -19.72
CA ILE A 539 17.81 12.27 -19.73
C ILE A 539 17.75 10.89 -20.37
N VAL A 540 18.58 10.68 -21.39
CA VAL A 540 18.87 9.35 -21.93
C VAL A 540 20.23 8.93 -21.37
N THR A 541 20.23 7.91 -20.51
CA THR A 541 21.43 7.43 -19.82
C THR A 541 22.28 6.54 -20.73
N LYS A 542 23.59 6.57 -20.51
CA LYS A 542 24.54 5.63 -21.12
C LYS A 542 24.17 4.20 -20.76
N ARG A 543 23.81 3.40 -21.76
CA ARG A 543 23.16 2.09 -21.62
C ARG A 543 23.77 1.09 -22.60
N ASN A 544 24.18 -0.07 -22.10
CA ASN A 544 24.58 -1.23 -22.91
C ASN A 544 23.57 -2.40 -22.83
N ASP A 545 22.66 -2.40 -21.84
CA ASP A 545 21.60 -3.40 -21.70
C ASP A 545 20.22 -2.75 -21.88
N SER A 546 19.52 -3.16 -22.95
CA SER A 546 18.20 -2.64 -23.32
C SER A 546 17.11 -2.96 -22.30
N ARG A 547 17.33 -3.94 -21.42
CA ARG A 547 16.35 -4.43 -20.44
C ARG A 547 16.67 -4.04 -19.01
N LEU A 548 17.81 -3.37 -18.76
CA LEU A 548 18.22 -2.98 -17.42
C LEU A 548 17.52 -1.69 -16.96
N ASN A 549 17.01 -1.66 -15.74
CA ASN A 549 16.48 -0.42 -15.18
C ASN A 549 17.60 0.46 -14.58
N ASN A 550 17.33 1.76 -14.41
CA ASN A 550 18.22 2.66 -13.68
C ASN A 550 18.49 2.11 -12.27
N HIS A 551 19.75 2.15 -11.84
CA HIS A 551 20.13 1.68 -10.52
C HIS A 551 21.32 2.48 -9.99
N GLN A 552 21.52 2.41 -8.68
CA GLN A 552 22.74 2.87 -8.03
C GLN A 552 23.37 1.66 -7.32
N GLN A 553 24.68 1.45 -7.51
CA GLN A 553 25.34 0.21 -7.10
C GLN A 553 25.20 -0.08 -5.60
N LEU A 554 25.50 0.90 -4.74
CA LEU A 554 25.38 0.75 -3.29
C LEU A 554 23.92 0.51 -2.87
N GLN A 555 22.98 1.17 -3.53
CA GLN A 555 21.55 1.01 -3.30
C GLN A 555 21.14 -0.44 -3.54
N LEU A 556 21.55 -1.02 -4.67
CA LEU A 556 21.18 -2.38 -5.05
C LEU A 556 21.87 -3.44 -4.16
N GLN A 557 23.17 -3.30 -3.93
CA GLN A 557 23.96 -4.30 -3.17
C GLN A 557 23.58 -4.36 -1.68
N GLU A 558 23.23 -3.22 -1.07
CA GLU A 558 22.85 -3.14 0.34
C GLU A 558 21.36 -3.41 0.56
N TRP A 559 20.50 -2.88 -0.32
CA TRP A 559 19.06 -3.13 -0.22
C TRP A 559 18.72 -4.58 -0.55
N ARG A 560 19.42 -5.17 -1.53
CA ARG A 560 19.23 -6.55 -2.03
C ARG A 560 17.77 -6.84 -2.39
N ALA A 561 17.17 -5.95 -3.17
CA ALA A 561 15.88 -6.13 -3.83
C ALA A 561 15.78 -5.12 -4.97
N ASN A 562 14.76 -5.25 -5.81
CA ASN A 562 14.57 -4.33 -6.93
C ASN A 562 14.39 -2.90 -6.38
N CYS A 563 15.19 -1.98 -6.89
CA CYS A 563 15.16 -0.57 -6.51
C CYS A 563 14.99 0.28 -7.76
N ASP A 564 14.52 1.51 -7.59
CA ASP A 564 14.49 2.47 -8.69
C ASP A 564 15.11 3.78 -8.20
N ILE A 565 15.81 4.47 -9.09
CA ILE A 565 16.37 5.80 -8.85
C ILE A 565 16.26 6.64 -10.12
N GLN A 566 15.76 7.87 -9.97
CA GLN A 566 15.55 8.78 -11.09
C GLN A 566 15.94 10.19 -10.69
N VAL A 567 16.65 10.89 -11.56
CA VAL A 567 17.06 12.29 -11.32
C VAL A 567 15.93 13.24 -11.69
N VAL A 568 15.73 14.27 -10.88
CA VAL A 568 14.73 15.31 -11.11
C VAL A 568 15.40 16.51 -11.77
N ILE A 569 15.16 16.65 -13.07
CA ILE A 569 15.73 17.71 -13.90
C ILE A 569 14.70 18.77 -14.31
N ASP A 570 13.42 18.53 -14.02
CA ASP A 570 12.31 19.40 -14.45
C ASP A 570 11.27 19.51 -13.33
N HIS A 571 10.84 20.74 -13.06
CA HIS A 571 9.79 21.02 -12.09
C HIS A 571 8.46 20.38 -12.52
N TYR A 572 8.17 20.31 -13.81
CA TYR A 572 6.96 19.65 -14.31
C TYR A 572 6.99 18.14 -14.07
N ALA A 573 8.14 17.48 -14.31
CA ALA A 573 8.34 16.07 -13.97
C ALA A 573 8.15 15.81 -12.46
N CYS A 574 8.56 16.77 -11.61
CA CYS A 574 8.29 16.70 -10.18
C CYS A 574 6.78 16.76 -9.85
N VAL A 575 6.02 17.59 -10.55
CA VAL A 575 4.54 17.66 -10.41
C VAL A 575 3.87 16.37 -10.92
N GLU A 576 4.36 15.78 -12.02
CA GLU A 576 3.88 14.47 -12.49
C GLU A 576 4.13 13.39 -11.43
N TYR A 577 5.30 13.38 -10.80
CA TYR A 577 5.62 12.42 -9.73
C TYR A 577 4.67 12.58 -8.53
N LEU A 578 4.41 13.81 -8.09
CA LEU A 578 3.42 14.10 -7.04
C LEU A 578 2.04 13.55 -7.40
N THR A 579 1.67 13.67 -8.67
CA THR A 579 0.37 13.19 -9.18
C THR A 579 0.34 11.66 -9.29
N LYS A 580 1.47 11.00 -9.57
CA LYS A 580 1.53 9.53 -9.71
C LYS A 580 1.68 8.80 -8.38
N TYR A 581 2.53 9.28 -7.48
CA TYR A 581 2.97 8.52 -6.30
C TYR A 581 2.56 9.14 -4.97
N ALA A 582 2.47 10.47 -4.87
CA ALA A 582 1.86 11.10 -3.70
C ALA A 582 0.31 11.08 -3.77
N ALA A 583 -0.27 11.00 -4.97
CA ALA A 583 -1.73 10.99 -5.20
C ALA A 583 -2.33 9.64 -5.63
N LYS A 584 -1.60 8.51 -5.54
CA LYS A 584 -2.03 7.18 -6.04
C LYS A 584 -3.31 6.61 -5.38
N GLY A 585 -3.90 7.35 -4.44
CA GLY A 585 -5.27 7.18 -3.93
C GLY A 585 -6.15 8.40 -4.27
N GLU A 586 -6.48 8.50 -5.56
CA GLU A 586 -7.66 9.17 -6.13
C GLU A 586 -7.79 10.72 -6.11
N PRO A 587 -8.43 11.28 -7.16
CA PRO A 587 -8.77 12.70 -7.24
C PRO A 587 -9.75 13.12 -6.13
N ARG A 588 -9.79 14.43 -5.90
CA ARG A 588 -10.58 15.05 -4.83
C ARG A 588 -12.09 14.82 -5.07
N SER A 589 -12.71 14.05 -4.17
CA SER A 589 -14.12 14.22 -3.75
C SER A 589 -15.30 13.89 -4.70
N PRO A 590 -15.22 13.12 -5.81
CA PRO A 590 -16.47 12.60 -6.39
C PRO A 590 -17.16 11.61 -5.43
N ILE A 591 -16.38 10.84 -4.65
CA ILE A 591 -16.87 9.76 -3.79
C ILE A 591 -17.70 10.26 -2.61
N LEU A 592 -17.18 11.22 -1.83
CA LEU A 592 -17.93 11.78 -0.69
C LEU A 592 -19.21 12.48 -1.15
N LYS A 593 -19.16 13.16 -2.29
CA LYS A 593 -20.32 13.83 -2.89
C LYS A 593 -21.36 12.82 -3.39
N GLN A 594 -20.93 11.75 -4.07
CA GLN A 594 -21.82 10.65 -4.49
C GLN A 594 -22.43 9.92 -3.30
N ALA A 595 -21.63 9.62 -2.27
CA ALA A 595 -22.10 9.02 -1.02
C ALA A 595 -23.11 9.94 -0.31
N PHE A 596 -22.83 11.25 -0.23
CA PHE A 596 -23.72 12.25 0.31
C PHE A 596 -25.05 12.28 -0.43
N ASN A 597 -25.03 12.45 -1.75
CA ASN A 597 -26.24 12.50 -2.58
C ASN A 597 -27.06 11.22 -2.44
N SER A 598 -26.42 10.05 -2.51
CA SER A 598 -27.07 8.74 -2.35
C SER A 598 -27.70 8.57 -0.97
N ILE A 599 -27.05 9.00 0.11
CA ILE A 599 -27.58 8.84 1.47
C ILE A 599 -28.73 9.82 1.72
N VAL A 600 -28.55 11.10 1.36
CA VAL A 600 -29.54 12.15 1.62
C VAL A 600 -30.85 11.92 0.85
N GLN A 601 -30.80 11.32 -0.34
CA GLN A 601 -31.98 10.95 -1.12
C GLN A 601 -32.79 9.78 -0.53
N ASN A 602 -32.14 8.89 0.23
CA ASN A 602 -32.73 7.65 0.73
C ASN A 602 -33.07 7.69 2.23
N VAL A 603 -33.00 8.87 2.87
CA VAL A 603 -33.23 9.04 4.31
C VAL A 603 -34.56 9.75 4.56
N ASP A 604 -35.32 9.25 5.53
CA ASP A 604 -36.58 9.85 5.98
C ASP A 604 -36.36 11.25 6.57
N SER A 605 -37.31 12.17 6.36
CA SER A 605 -37.23 13.56 6.84
C SER A 605 -37.13 13.68 8.37
N ASN A 606 -37.57 12.65 9.12
CA ASN A 606 -37.50 12.61 10.59
C ASN A 606 -36.15 12.13 11.14
N THR A 607 -35.17 11.84 10.27
CA THR A 607 -33.86 11.35 10.71
C THR A 607 -33.01 12.49 11.24
N ASP A 608 -32.31 12.25 12.34
CA ASP A 608 -31.29 13.16 12.88
C ASP A 608 -30.22 13.49 11.80
N PRO A 609 -30.04 14.76 11.40
CA PRO A 609 -29.03 15.20 10.43
C PRO A 609 -27.60 14.76 10.80
N HIS A 610 -27.30 14.65 12.10
CA HIS A 610 -25.98 14.19 12.56
C HIS A 610 -25.75 12.71 12.21
N ARG A 611 -26.80 11.89 12.20
CA ARG A 611 -26.73 10.50 11.74
C ARG A 611 -26.46 10.42 10.25
N VAL A 612 -27.00 11.34 9.44
CA VAL A 612 -26.73 11.40 8.00
C VAL A 612 -25.27 11.71 7.73
N ILE A 613 -24.72 12.76 8.36
CA ILE A 613 -23.30 13.12 8.23
C ILE A 613 -22.40 11.94 8.66
N LYS A 614 -22.71 11.29 9.79
CA LYS A 614 -21.97 10.08 10.23
C LYS A 614 -22.04 8.95 9.21
N LYS A 615 -23.21 8.68 8.60
CA LYS A 615 -23.37 7.66 7.55
C LYS A 615 -22.53 7.97 6.32
N VAL A 616 -22.47 9.24 5.91
CA VAL A 616 -21.68 9.69 4.75
C VAL A 616 -20.19 9.46 4.99
N VAL A 617 -19.69 9.86 6.17
CA VAL A 617 -18.29 9.62 6.53
C VAL A 617 -18.00 8.11 6.63
N MET A 618 -18.90 7.32 7.21
CA MET A 618 -18.71 5.87 7.31
C MET A 618 -18.64 5.17 5.95
N LYS A 619 -19.48 5.58 4.98
CA LYS A 619 -19.50 5.00 3.63
C LYS A 619 -18.15 5.14 2.92
N SER A 620 -17.38 6.18 3.22
CA SER A 620 -16.03 6.37 2.66
C SER A 620 -14.99 5.31 3.07
N LEU A 621 -15.28 4.46 4.06
CA LEU A 621 -14.39 3.35 4.46
C LEU A 621 -14.58 2.08 3.66
N GLY A 622 -15.82 1.76 3.31
CA GLY A 622 -16.19 0.43 2.82
C GLY A 622 -15.71 0.14 1.41
N GLU A 623 -15.18 1.14 0.70
CA GLU A 623 -14.87 1.07 -0.73
C GLU A 623 -13.38 0.81 -1.01
N ARG A 624 -12.55 0.67 0.04
CA ARG A 624 -11.11 0.38 -0.09
C ARG A 624 -10.75 -1.02 0.40
N ASP A 625 -9.88 -1.65 -0.37
CA ASP A 625 -9.27 -2.93 -0.03
C ASP A 625 -7.96 -2.75 0.74
N TYR A 626 -7.77 -3.57 1.78
CA TYR A 626 -6.58 -3.57 2.63
C TYR A 626 -5.86 -4.92 2.56
N ALA A 627 -4.55 -4.90 2.31
CA ALA A 627 -3.73 -6.10 2.40
C ALA A 627 -3.45 -6.49 3.86
N ALA A 628 -3.08 -7.75 4.10
CA ALA A 628 -2.68 -8.21 5.44
C ALA A 628 -1.53 -7.37 6.02
N GLN A 629 -0.45 -7.12 5.25
CA GLN A 629 0.68 -6.30 5.71
C GLN A 629 0.23 -4.86 6.03
N GLU A 630 -0.59 -4.24 5.17
CA GLU A 630 -1.15 -2.90 5.41
C GLU A 630 -1.98 -2.83 6.69
N THR A 631 -2.81 -3.84 6.91
CA THR A 631 -3.63 -3.95 8.13
C THR A 631 -2.73 -4.03 9.36
N MET A 632 -1.65 -4.82 9.30
CA MET A 632 -0.69 -4.90 10.39
C MET A 632 0.04 -3.57 10.63
N HIS A 633 0.40 -2.84 9.58
CA HIS A 633 1.05 -1.54 9.70
C HIS A 633 0.21 -0.54 10.50
N HIS A 634 -1.09 -0.51 10.21
CA HIS A 634 -2.05 0.30 10.97
C HIS A 634 -2.20 -0.17 12.41
N LEU A 635 -2.32 -1.47 12.64
CA LEU A 635 -2.52 -2.03 13.99
C LEU A 635 -1.26 -1.96 14.86
N LEU A 636 -0.08 -1.97 14.26
CA LEU A 636 1.21 -1.77 14.95
C LEU A 636 1.51 -0.28 15.21
N SER A 637 0.67 0.63 14.70
CA SER A 637 0.85 2.08 14.77
C SER A 637 2.18 2.53 14.13
N LEU A 638 2.54 1.93 12.99
CA LEU A 638 3.71 2.33 12.21
C LEU A 638 3.40 3.57 11.37
N LYS A 639 4.45 4.35 11.05
CA LYS A 639 4.31 5.61 10.32
C LYS A 639 4.12 5.32 8.83
N LEU A 640 3.03 5.81 8.23
CA LEU A 640 2.77 5.65 6.80
C LEU A 640 3.67 6.52 5.90
N HIS A 641 4.24 7.59 6.43
CA HIS A 641 5.21 8.42 5.71
C HIS A 641 6.23 9.02 6.67
N SER A 642 7.36 9.44 6.12
CA SER A 642 8.42 10.20 6.78
C SER A 642 8.73 11.45 5.98
N SER A 643 9.03 12.53 6.70
CA SER A 643 9.36 13.84 6.14
C SER A 643 10.38 14.51 7.04
N SER A 644 11.33 15.22 6.45
CA SER A 644 12.24 16.12 7.20
C SER A 644 11.53 17.38 7.71
N PHE A 645 10.33 17.67 7.20
CA PHE A 645 9.54 18.86 7.54
C PHE A 645 8.21 18.50 8.18
N LYS A 646 7.79 19.35 9.13
CA LYS A 646 6.44 19.36 9.68
C LYS A 646 5.66 20.51 9.05
N VAL A 647 4.71 20.20 8.17
CA VAL A 647 3.83 21.20 7.55
C VAL A 647 2.59 21.38 8.42
N MET A 648 2.24 22.63 8.73
CA MET A 648 1.06 22.97 9.52
C MET A 648 0.08 23.77 8.67
N PRO A 649 -1.04 23.17 8.20
CA PRO A 649 -2.06 23.92 7.50
C PRO A 649 -2.82 24.83 8.47
N VAL A 650 -2.81 26.14 8.22
CA VAL A 650 -3.58 27.13 8.99
C VAL A 650 -4.82 27.54 8.18
N SER A 651 -5.99 27.44 8.79
CA SER A 651 -7.23 27.95 8.19
C SER A 651 -7.28 29.47 8.33
N LEU A 652 -7.46 30.17 7.22
CA LEU A 652 -7.68 31.62 7.21
C LEU A 652 -9.13 32.00 7.50
N ASN A 653 -10.05 31.03 7.55
CA ASN A 653 -11.40 31.25 8.06
C ASN A 653 -11.25 31.50 9.56
N GLY A 654 -11.31 32.77 9.98
CA GLY A 654 -10.95 33.28 11.31
C GLY A 654 -11.81 32.80 12.47
N SER A 655 -11.90 31.49 12.66
CA SER A 655 -12.47 30.85 13.84
C SER A 655 -11.55 31.12 15.03
N ARG A 656 -12.01 31.96 15.96
CA ARG A 656 -11.30 32.25 17.21
C ARG A 656 -11.88 31.39 18.33
N ARG A 657 -11.04 30.94 19.26
CA ARG A 657 -11.52 30.25 20.47
C ARG A 657 -12.13 31.31 21.38
N VAL A 658 -13.38 31.15 21.79
CA VAL A 658 -14.02 32.05 22.76
C VAL A 658 -13.47 31.70 24.14
N ARG A 659 -12.96 32.69 24.88
CA ARG A 659 -12.55 32.53 26.27
C ARG A 659 -13.81 32.36 27.11
N ASP A 660 -13.87 31.26 27.86
CA ASP A 660 -14.98 31.00 28.79
C ASP A 660 -14.70 31.78 30.07
N THR A 661 -15.43 32.87 30.32
CA THR A 661 -15.03 33.85 31.33
C THR A 661 -16.17 34.22 32.27
N ALA A 662 -15.99 33.82 33.52
CA ALA A 662 -16.60 34.49 34.67
C ALA A 662 -15.86 35.82 35.03
N SER A 663 -14.84 36.22 34.26
CA SER A 663 -14.00 37.40 34.55
C SER A 663 -13.30 37.95 33.29
N ILE A 664 -14.05 38.56 32.36
CA ILE A 664 -13.46 39.50 31.39
C ILE A 664 -13.77 40.90 31.90
N ASP A 665 -12.74 41.73 32.09
CA ASP A 665 -12.89 43.15 32.35
C ASP A 665 -13.43 43.88 31.10
N GLU A 666 -14.26 44.91 31.30
CA GLU A 666 -14.86 45.69 30.22
C GLU A 666 -13.78 46.26 29.28
N GLY A 667 -13.70 45.71 28.07
CA GLY A 667 -12.78 46.14 27.01
C GLY A 667 -11.82 45.07 26.49
N GLU A 668 -11.69 43.91 27.17
CA GLU A 668 -10.86 42.81 26.67
C GLU A 668 -11.57 41.93 25.62
N SER A 669 -10.84 41.50 24.58
CA SER A 669 -11.39 40.63 23.53
C SER A 669 -11.81 39.27 24.13
N CYS A 670 -13.07 38.88 23.98
CA CYS A 670 -13.59 37.59 24.44
C CYS A 670 -13.08 36.37 23.64
N THR A 671 -12.13 36.59 22.74
CA THR A 671 -11.59 35.56 21.87
C THR A 671 -10.08 35.49 21.98
N ASP A 672 -9.51 34.29 21.98
CA ASP A 672 -8.08 34.07 21.85
C ASP A 672 -7.59 34.51 20.47
N TYR A 673 -6.33 34.94 20.41
CA TYR A 673 -5.63 35.14 19.14
C TYR A 673 -5.68 33.84 18.32
N SER A 674 -6.14 33.95 17.08
CA SER A 674 -6.02 32.85 16.13
C SER A 674 -4.55 32.60 15.78
N LEU A 675 -4.23 31.41 15.27
CA LEU A 675 -2.89 31.12 14.72
C LEU A 675 -2.47 32.14 13.66
N LEU A 676 -3.42 32.72 12.93
CA LEU A 676 -3.16 33.78 11.95
C LEU A 676 -2.76 35.09 12.64
N ASP A 677 -3.44 35.47 13.73
CA ASP A 677 -3.07 36.65 14.50
C ASP A 677 -1.67 36.48 15.13
N VAL A 678 -1.37 35.28 15.63
CA VAL A 678 -0.03 34.94 16.17
C VAL A 678 1.03 35.01 15.06
N TYR A 679 0.73 34.50 13.87
CA TYR A 679 1.66 34.54 12.73
C TYR A 679 1.85 35.95 12.15
N ALA A 680 0.79 36.75 12.10
CA ALA A 680 0.84 38.14 11.67
C ALA A 680 1.68 38.97 12.64
N ASN A 681 1.52 38.72 13.94
CA ASN A 681 2.35 39.29 14.99
C ASN A 681 3.47 38.32 15.38
N ARG A 682 4.21 37.75 14.42
CA ARG A 682 5.31 36.83 14.77
C ARG A 682 6.57 37.57 15.25
N GLU A 683 6.74 38.82 14.84
CA GLU A 683 7.90 39.66 15.17
C GLU A 683 8.03 39.96 16.67
N GLN A 684 6.99 39.75 17.48
CA GLN A 684 7.06 39.82 18.95
C GLN A 684 7.67 38.56 19.59
N TYR A 685 7.90 37.50 18.82
CA TYR A 685 8.53 36.24 19.26
C TYR A 685 9.93 36.03 18.66
N ASP A 686 10.35 36.90 17.74
CA ASP A 686 11.73 37.03 17.27
C ASP A 686 12.53 37.91 18.24
#